data_AF-A0A2P2GJ37-F1
#
_entry.id   AF-A0A2P2GJ37-F1
#
_cell.length_a   1.000
_cell.length_b   1.000
_cell.length_c   1.000
_cell.angle_alpha   90.00
_cell.angle_beta   90.00
_cell.angle_gamma   90.00
#
_symmetry.space_group_name_H-M   'P 1'
#
loop_
_entity.id
_entity.type
_entity.pdbx_description
1 polymer ?
#
loop_
_entity_poly.entity_id
_entity_poly.type
_entity_poly.pdbx_seq_one_letter_code
_entity_poly.pdbx_strand_id
1 'polypeptide(L)'
;MAGIRDGLRADARARDGEDPWDDPGLPARFLEQVEWLLGEPGQGPDLDLYPAEAALLALFPFLYRAHCLLRVEQLAAVRPWSLAPVAEPSADRRSFEVFTEGDQALVQRARRAPGAEPAVGWWLFHRWLAQQREFAGPDPVRRLLDELGEAAEGLGEALAPRRVTALLHGLRRGPDVCHPEFLTLLSTDDRVRSGPGHQRIRDQRLALLLALAHGMAIEMTALPAIVAEHLPIPYPVDLDALRRTLDGANWGGPHDVPVLRAECRHEAVVEGLREYAARADELLHTVRRTARDRITQPLPELPARLSGDGVVPSEGAFDGYARFRGDGRRMLDLAMGVQLYKSRDLAVRELYQNALDACRYRRARGEYLDRTGPPSSSPYRGRIAFAQGVDDDGREYLECRDDGVGMGDAELRGVFSRAGSRFAEQLEFTLERADWERLDPPVTLYPNSRFGIGVLSYFMLADDIRVTTCRMGRDGVPGPVYEVSVCGPGHLFRIVERAARGREPGTTVRLYLRPGTLEEGWSCVDVLERVLGIAEFATTAEHGGVVSEWVPGVLRTRTQAYGETEPALNAHGSLVPWAEAPEGVHVVWCERGGALLVDGLLVAPKVRSTGVFGAKGSGLTGAVVNLSGPWSPGSLSVDRQHVVDDVAPVVGDLLRRAAGILADVDVDALTDADAPADADAGEGVPGFEWVCRVAAESPVLADIATSALAARGRDLVFKGLSFGTATAGFLPMDFSLLPRSRGGSGYSSARWAKDGEDVPDHVYLWRLLARRHPALDDLAELCPEIGDVGPVLRAVPSDQWLLGSSARRLGGIPDAARFLASTSREIAERVAGLGFPDADPLHWEPDARLTAANARAFGEGAAYPLTRRSRVTANVLHDAAARMRADVAATAAHLRGFGLTVPEHVERQAAASDDLLVERPMSDEAGLLDSDTAVPPGHIARVAVASDLSVAEVCRRLTAYGLAVDPGGLPPRPSAEDLMLLSERGTGRAPWLDRARVTPPGHAVRAAARLGLPLAAVLARLTRLGFTVPRAFPADAGPEDVPLLTDEFERELLVPAEPPLYTVVLDGPDDLPELRRKVARLRSYGFDVALDVPARPTALDREILRPFGPFNWWTSSNAPVPFTHVVMAASLLATSPRDIAKRLRACGITPSHDDLPPGLSFGEATELLRLDDLQDGEVPEVQDFSLQYLHRVALRRRTSLTEVVGLVRGLGVPLPDPADTIRAALARVPRATGMRRGDEFPPLPAGR
;
A
#
# COMPACT_ATOMS: atom_id res chain seq x y z
N MET A 1 -3.54 -26.34 -63.27
CA MET A 1 -2.41 -26.20 -62.33
C MET A 1 -1.18 -25.56 -62.94
N ALA A 2 -0.48 -26.19 -63.89
CA ALA A 2 0.69 -25.58 -64.55
C ALA A 2 0.36 -24.20 -65.18
N GLY A 3 -0.75 -24.09 -65.91
CA GLY A 3 -1.21 -22.82 -66.50
C GLY A 3 -1.53 -21.72 -65.47
N ILE A 4 -2.27 -22.04 -64.40
CA ILE A 4 -2.57 -21.08 -63.29
C ILE A 4 -1.27 -20.62 -62.63
N ARG A 5 -0.35 -21.55 -62.35
CA ARG A 5 0.96 -21.24 -61.74
C ARG A 5 1.83 -20.38 -62.65
N ASP A 6 1.86 -20.67 -63.94
CA ASP A 6 2.69 -19.94 -64.90
C ASP A 6 2.11 -18.53 -65.15
N GLY A 7 0.77 -18.36 -65.10
CA GLY A 7 0.10 -17.05 -65.09
C GLY A 7 0.43 -16.23 -63.83
N LEU A 8 0.37 -16.84 -62.65
CA LEU A 8 0.73 -16.19 -61.38
C LEU A 8 2.20 -15.79 -61.32
N ARG A 9 3.10 -16.64 -61.81
CA ARG A 9 4.54 -16.32 -61.88
C ARG A 9 4.83 -15.22 -62.88
N ALA A 10 4.10 -15.12 -63.98
CA ALA A 10 4.23 -14.03 -64.94
C ALA A 10 3.79 -12.69 -64.33
N ASP A 11 2.64 -12.66 -63.63
CA ASP A 11 2.13 -11.47 -62.95
C ASP A 11 2.94 -11.06 -61.71
N ALA A 12 3.47 -12.03 -60.94
CA ALA A 12 4.33 -11.78 -59.77
C ALA A 12 5.72 -11.27 -60.17
N ARG A 13 6.31 -11.79 -61.26
CA ARG A 13 7.58 -11.26 -61.81
C ARG A 13 7.44 -9.85 -62.38
N ALA A 14 6.23 -9.42 -62.74
CA ALA A 14 5.94 -8.06 -63.15
C ALA A 14 5.73 -7.09 -61.96
N ARG A 15 5.64 -7.61 -60.73
CA ARG A 15 5.31 -6.87 -59.50
C ARG A 15 6.19 -7.35 -58.34
N ASP A 16 7.47 -6.99 -58.31
CA ASP A 16 8.51 -7.21 -57.26
C ASP A 16 8.04 -7.87 -55.94
N GLY A 17 7.67 -9.16 -55.96
CA GLY A 17 7.11 -9.82 -54.77
C GLY A 17 6.67 -11.27 -55.00
N GLU A 18 7.60 -12.17 -55.34
CA GLU A 18 7.34 -13.62 -55.35
C GLU A 18 7.06 -14.12 -53.92
N ASP A 19 6.09 -15.04 -53.76
CA ASP A 19 5.74 -15.65 -52.47
C ASP A 19 6.79 -16.72 -52.08
N PRO A 20 7.62 -16.48 -51.05
CA PRO A 20 8.68 -17.42 -50.68
C PRO A 20 8.14 -18.66 -49.94
N TRP A 21 6.87 -18.64 -49.51
CA TRP A 21 6.18 -19.78 -48.89
C TRP A 21 5.43 -20.67 -49.89
N ASP A 22 5.55 -20.37 -51.20
CA ASP A 22 4.94 -21.17 -52.27
C ASP A 22 5.35 -22.64 -52.20
N ASP A 23 4.44 -23.55 -51.88
CA ASP A 23 4.75 -24.99 -51.77
C ASP A 23 4.18 -25.78 -52.96
N PRO A 24 4.96 -25.99 -54.03
CA PRO A 24 4.49 -26.76 -55.18
C PRO A 24 4.41 -28.28 -54.90
N GLY A 25 5.10 -28.78 -53.86
CA GLY A 25 5.12 -30.20 -53.51
C GLY A 25 3.89 -30.67 -52.72
N LEU A 26 3.18 -29.75 -52.05
CA LEU A 26 2.02 -30.04 -51.21
C LEU A 26 0.97 -30.97 -51.85
N PRO A 27 0.50 -30.77 -53.10
CA PRO A 27 -0.55 -31.64 -53.67
C PRO A 27 -0.11 -33.10 -53.79
N ALA A 28 1.17 -33.33 -54.10
CA ALA A 28 1.72 -34.68 -54.22
C ALA A 28 1.83 -35.35 -52.85
N ARG A 29 2.38 -34.64 -51.85
CA ARG A 29 2.46 -35.17 -50.46
C ARG A 29 1.07 -35.42 -49.89
N PHE A 30 0.10 -34.55 -50.18
CA PHE A 30 -1.28 -34.74 -49.74
C PHE A 30 -1.95 -35.94 -50.42
N LEU A 31 -1.75 -36.12 -51.73
CA LEU A 31 -2.23 -37.32 -52.42
C LEU A 31 -1.59 -38.60 -51.87
N GLU A 32 -0.28 -38.59 -51.58
CA GLU A 32 0.44 -39.70 -50.97
C GLU A 32 -0.15 -40.07 -49.61
N GLN A 33 -0.54 -39.09 -48.78
CA GLN A 33 -1.21 -39.37 -47.50
C GLN A 33 -2.63 -39.92 -47.69
N VAL A 34 -3.35 -39.50 -48.73
CA VAL A 34 -4.65 -40.09 -49.08
C VAL A 34 -4.46 -41.55 -49.47
N GLU A 35 -3.47 -41.87 -50.31
CA GLU A 35 -3.13 -43.25 -50.70
C GLU A 35 -2.74 -44.09 -49.47
N TRP A 36 -1.85 -43.56 -48.63
CA TRP A 36 -1.39 -44.24 -47.42
C TRP A 36 -2.53 -44.56 -46.46
N LEU A 37 -3.45 -43.62 -46.21
CA LEU A 37 -4.61 -43.83 -45.35
C LEU A 37 -5.62 -44.84 -45.92
N LEU A 38 -5.69 -45.01 -47.24
CA LEU A 38 -6.60 -45.98 -47.87
C LEU A 38 -6.05 -47.41 -47.83
N GLY A 39 -4.74 -47.57 -47.60
CA GLY A 39 -4.07 -48.87 -47.49
C GLY A 39 -3.79 -49.55 -48.84
N GLU A 40 -3.12 -50.70 -48.79
CA GLU A 40 -2.82 -51.50 -49.99
C GLU A 40 -4.06 -52.29 -50.47
N PRO A 41 -4.30 -52.39 -51.79
CA PRO A 41 -5.41 -53.17 -52.33
C PRO A 41 -5.37 -54.64 -51.85
N GLY A 42 -6.43 -55.08 -51.16
CA GLY A 42 -6.57 -56.46 -50.69
C GLY A 42 -5.99 -56.74 -49.29
N GLN A 43 -5.46 -55.73 -48.59
CA GLN A 43 -5.12 -55.80 -47.16
C GLN A 43 -6.03 -54.86 -46.36
N GLY A 44 -6.82 -55.38 -45.43
CA GLY A 44 -7.79 -54.62 -44.62
C GLY A 44 -9.26 -54.93 -44.96
N PRO A 45 -10.23 -54.25 -44.31
CA PRO A 45 -11.65 -54.40 -44.65
C PRO A 45 -11.92 -53.92 -46.08
N ASP A 46 -12.78 -54.62 -46.83
CA ASP A 46 -13.20 -54.23 -48.18
C ASP A 46 -13.80 -52.82 -48.16
N LEU A 47 -13.00 -51.81 -48.54
CA LEU A 47 -13.44 -50.42 -48.63
C LEU A 47 -14.38 -50.26 -49.81
N ASP A 48 -15.62 -49.86 -49.53
CA ASP A 48 -16.68 -49.74 -50.53
C ASP A 48 -16.64 -48.40 -51.28
N LEU A 49 -15.49 -48.00 -51.83
CA LEU A 49 -15.31 -46.71 -52.51
C LEU A 49 -16.07 -46.63 -53.85
N TYR A 50 -16.96 -45.64 -54.00
CA TYR A 50 -17.57 -45.34 -55.30
C TYR A 50 -16.59 -44.56 -56.19
N PRO A 51 -16.63 -44.73 -57.54
CA PRO A 51 -15.79 -43.98 -58.47
C PRO A 51 -15.76 -42.46 -58.25
N ALA A 52 -16.90 -41.84 -57.89
CA ALA A 52 -16.97 -40.41 -57.61
C ALA A 52 -16.22 -40.02 -56.32
N GLU A 53 -16.23 -40.86 -55.28
CA GLU A 53 -15.47 -40.64 -54.05
C GLU A 53 -13.96 -40.81 -54.29
N ALA A 54 -13.58 -41.85 -55.04
CA ALA A 54 -12.18 -42.06 -55.42
C ALA A 54 -11.64 -40.88 -56.27
N ALA A 55 -12.45 -40.39 -57.21
CA ALA A 55 -12.10 -39.21 -58.00
C ALA A 55 -11.94 -37.95 -57.12
N LEU A 56 -12.86 -37.73 -56.16
CA LEU A 56 -12.74 -36.62 -55.21
C LEU A 56 -11.50 -36.75 -54.34
N LEU A 57 -11.23 -37.92 -53.74
CA LEU A 57 -10.04 -38.16 -52.92
C LEU A 57 -8.73 -37.88 -53.68
N ALA A 58 -8.67 -38.26 -54.96
CA ALA A 58 -7.50 -38.02 -55.80
C ALA A 58 -7.36 -36.57 -56.29
N LEU A 59 -8.47 -35.91 -56.63
CA LEU A 59 -8.45 -34.56 -57.21
C LEU A 59 -8.40 -33.45 -56.17
N PHE A 60 -8.97 -33.68 -54.98
CA PHE A 60 -9.11 -32.64 -53.96
C PHE A 60 -7.78 -32.00 -53.52
N PRO A 61 -6.65 -32.72 -53.37
CA PRO A 61 -5.35 -32.12 -53.11
C PRO A 61 -4.96 -31.01 -54.11
N PHE A 62 -5.28 -31.21 -55.39
CA PHE A 62 -5.01 -30.25 -56.45
C PHE A 62 -6.03 -29.11 -56.47
N LEU A 63 -7.31 -29.40 -56.18
CA LEU A 63 -8.35 -28.39 -56.06
C LEU A 63 -8.08 -27.42 -54.91
N TYR A 64 -7.66 -27.94 -53.75
CA TYR A 64 -7.24 -27.13 -52.61
C TYR A 64 -6.10 -26.18 -53.00
N ARG A 65 -5.08 -26.69 -53.69
CA ARG A 65 -3.93 -25.89 -54.09
C ARG A 65 -4.28 -24.83 -55.15
N ALA A 66 -5.08 -25.19 -56.15
CA ALA A 66 -5.59 -24.25 -57.14
C ALA A 66 -6.37 -23.11 -56.47
N HIS A 67 -7.22 -23.45 -55.51
CA HIS A 67 -7.98 -22.50 -54.72
C HIS A 67 -7.09 -21.52 -53.97
N CYS A 68 -6.09 -22.01 -53.21
CA CYS A 68 -5.14 -21.14 -52.51
C CYS A 68 -4.43 -20.17 -53.45
N LEU A 69 -3.96 -20.64 -54.60
CA LEU A 69 -3.25 -19.83 -55.60
C LEU A 69 -4.15 -18.73 -56.19
N LEU A 70 -5.40 -19.04 -56.56
CA LEU A 70 -6.36 -18.06 -57.05
C LEU A 70 -6.73 -17.01 -55.98
N ARG A 71 -6.74 -17.39 -54.69
CA ARG A 71 -6.99 -16.45 -53.59
C ARG A 71 -5.82 -15.48 -53.39
N VAL A 72 -4.59 -15.96 -53.50
CA VAL A 72 -3.39 -15.10 -53.47
C VAL A 72 -3.45 -14.07 -54.61
N GLU A 73 -3.82 -14.50 -55.82
CA GLU A 73 -4.00 -13.61 -56.98
C GLU A 73 -5.01 -12.49 -56.73
N GLN A 74 -6.20 -12.85 -56.24
CA GLN A 74 -7.31 -11.94 -55.98
C GLN A 74 -6.93 -10.83 -55.00
N LEU A 75 -6.06 -11.16 -54.04
CA LEU A 75 -5.67 -10.29 -52.94
C LEU A 75 -4.26 -9.71 -53.11
N ALA A 76 -3.68 -9.78 -54.31
CA ALA A 76 -2.35 -9.25 -54.61
C ALA A 76 -2.22 -7.73 -54.29
N ALA A 77 -3.33 -6.98 -54.31
CA ALA A 77 -3.38 -5.56 -53.95
C ALA A 77 -3.07 -5.28 -52.46
N VAL A 78 -3.11 -6.31 -51.58
CA VAL A 78 -2.74 -6.21 -50.16
C VAL A 78 -1.24 -5.96 -49.98
N ARG A 79 -0.40 -6.29 -50.98
CA ARG A 79 1.07 -6.13 -50.95
C ARG A 79 1.71 -6.76 -49.69
N PRO A 80 1.64 -8.09 -49.54
CA PRO A 80 2.14 -8.79 -48.34
C PRO A 80 3.63 -8.58 -48.08
N TRP A 81 4.42 -8.30 -49.11
CA TRP A 81 5.87 -8.12 -49.02
C TRP A 81 6.32 -6.84 -48.30
N SER A 82 5.40 -5.93 -47.96
CA SER A 82 5.70 -4.73 -47.16
C SER A 82 4.79 -4.66 -45.94
N LEU A 83 5.41 -4.55 -44.77
CA LEU A 83 4.75 -4.44 -43.46
C LEU A 83 4.59 -2.99 -42.99
N ALA A 84 5.05 -2.01 -43.79
CA ALA A 84 4.84 -0.61 -43.49
C ALA A 84 3.37 -0.21 -43.68
N PRO A 85 2.78 0.61 -42.78
CA PRO A 85 1.42 1.10 -42.95
C PRO A 85 1.32 2.00 -44.19
N VAL A 86 0.24 1.86 -44.95
CA VAL A 86 -0.02 2.69 -46.14
C VAL A 86 -0.97 3.84 -45.78
N ALA A 87 -0.75 5.04 -46.32
CA ALA A 87 -1.56 6.22 -46.00
C ALA A 87 -3.05 6.08 -46.39
N GLU A 88 -3.34 5.46 -47.52
CA GLU A 88 -4.69 5.21 -48.02
C GLU A 88 -4.89 3.71 -48.33
N PRO A 89 -5.09 2.86 -47.31
CA PRO A 89 -5.20 1.42 -47.51
C PRO A 89 -6.58 1.04 -48.07
N SER A 90 -6.61 0.09 -49.01
CA SER A 90 -7.86 -0.59 -49.40
C SER A 90 -8.49 -1.32 -48.21
N ALA A 91 -9.75 -1.75 -48.32
CA ALA A 91 -10.42 -2.47 -47.23
C ALA A 91 -9.64 -3.73 -46.81
N ASP A 92 -9.15 -4.51 -47.78
CA ASP A 92 -8.35 -5.71 -47.54
C ASP A 92 -6.97 -5.39 -46.94
N ARG A 93 -6.29 -4.34 -47.43
CA ARG A 93 -5.00 -3.90 -46.86
C ARG A 93 -5.17 -3.45 -45.41
N ARG A 94 -6.23 -2.69 -45.11
CA ARG A 94 -6.52 -2.23 -43.74
C ARG A 94 -6.81 -3.42 -42.83
N SER A 95 -7.58 -4.41 -43.30
CA SER A 95 -7.83 -5.63 -42.54
C SER A 95 -6.55 -6.42 -42.25
N PHE A 96 -5.63 -6.49 -43.23
CA PHE A 96 -4.32 -7.11 -43.04
C PHE A 96 -3.45 -6.33 -42.04
N GLU A 97 -3.37 -5.00 -42.16
CA GLU A 97 -2.61 -4.16 -41.22
C GLU A 97 -3.10 -4.34 -39.78
N VAL A 98 -4.42 -4.32 -39.55
CA VAL A 98 -5.02 -4.59 -38.23
C VAL A 98 -4.69 -6.00 -37.74
N PHE A 99 -4.70 -7.01 -38.62
CA PHE A 99 -4.31 -8.37 -38.24
C PHE A 99 -2.85 -8.43 -37.77
N THR A 100 -1.94 -7.73 -38.45
CA THR A 100 -0.52 -7.71 -38.07
C THR A 100 -0.22 -7.00 -36.76
N GLU A 101 -1.16 -6.22 -36.21
CA GLU A 101 -1.04 -5.63 -34.87
C GLU A 101 -0.93 -6.70 -33.76
N GLY A 102 -1.46 -7.90 -33.99
CA GLY A 102 -1.30 -9.04 -33.08
C GLY A 102 0.14 -9.54 -32.94
N ASP A 103 1.00 -9.23 -33.91
CA ASP A 103 2.38 -9.74 -34.03
C ASP A 103 3.41 -8.59 -34.14
N GLN A 104 3.16 -7.44 -33.49
CA GLN A 104 4.00 -6.23 -33.57
C GLN A 104 5.50 -6.48 -33.35
N ALA A 105 5.88 -7.30 -32.37
CA ALA A 105 7.29 -7.61 -32.10
C ALA A 105 7.97 -8.37 -33.28
N LEU A 106 7.24 -9.25 -33.95
CA LEU A 106 7.73 -9.95 -35.15
C LEU A 106 7.83 -8.97 -36.33
N VAL A 107 6.80 -8.14 -36.53
CA VAL A 107 6.75 -7.12 -37.59
C VAL A 107 7.92 -6.13 -37.46
N GLN A 108 8.19 -5.62 -36.25
CA GLN A 108 9.27 -4.65 -36.04
C GLN A 108 10.65 -5.26 -36.31
N ARG A 109 10.89 -6.52 -35.93
CA ARG A 109 12.14 -7.22 -36.27
C ARG A 109 12.27 -7.43 -37.78
N ALA A 110 11.19 -7.87 -38.43
CA ALA A 110 11.17 -8.10 -39.87
C ALA A 110 11.49 -6.81 -40.65
N ARG A 111 10.90 -5.67 -40.27
CA ARG A 111 11.18 -4.35 -40.88
C ARG A 111 12.62 -3.88 -40.69
N ARG A 112 13.33 -4.37 -39.68
CA ARG A 112 14.77 -4.07 -39.45
C ARG A 112 15.70 -5.00 -40.24
N ALA A 113 15.18 -6.11 -40.75
CA ALA A 113 15.90 -7.07 -41.57
C ALA A 113 15.28 -7.10 -42.98
N PRO A 114 15.68 -6.21 -43.90
CA PRO A 114 15.02 -6.05 -45.20
C PRO A 114 14.89 -7.35 -46.02
N GLY A 115 15.80 -8.32 -45.85
CA GLY A 115 15.72 -9.63 -46.48
C GLY A 115 14.64 -10.56 -45.90
N ALA A 116 14.20 -10.34 -44.65
CA ALA A 116 13.20 -11.14 -43.96
C ALA A 116 11.78 -10.51 -43.98
N GLU A 117 11.66 -9.20 -44.21
CA GLU A 117 10.37 -8.50 -44.26
C GLU A 117 9.38 -9.15 -45.25
N PRO A 118 9.74 -9.44 -46.51
CA PRO A 118 8.81 -10.07 -47.44
C PRO A 118 8.38 -11.46 -46.98
N ALA A 119 9.31 -12.25 -46.43
CA ALA A 119 9.02 -13.61 -45.98
C ALA A 119 8.07 -13.63 -44.79
N VAL A 120 8.27 -12.75 -43.79
CA VAL A 120 7.35 -12.63 -42.65
C VAL A 120 5.99 -12.11 -43.09
N GLY A 121 5.96 -11.12 -43.97
CA GLY A 121 4.72 -10.54 -44.47
C GLY A 121 3.86 -11.53 -45.28
N TRP A 122 4.47 -12.35 -46.14
CA TRP A 122 3.79 -13.44 -46.84
C TRP A 122 3.26 -14.52 -45.87
N TRP A 123 4.01 -14.87 -44.83
CA TRP A 123 3.54 -15.82 -43.81
C TRP A 123 2.30 -15.30 -43.06
N LEU A 124 2.35 -14.06 -42.59
CA LEU A 124 1.21 -13.41 -41.93
C LEU A 124 0.00 -13.32 -42.86
N PHE A 125 0.24 -13.04 -44.15
CA PHE A 125 -0.82 -12.99 -45.16
C PHE A 125 -1.50 -14.35 -45.35
N HIS A 126 -0.76 -15.46 -45.42
CA HIS A 126 -1.37 -16.79 -45.51
C HIS A 126 -2.22 -17.15 -44.29
N ARG A 127 -1.82 -16.73 -43.09
CA ARG A 127 -2.63 -16.91 -41.87
C ARG A 127 -3.86 -16.03 -41.84
N TRP A 128 -3.72 -14.76 -42.20
CA TRP A 128 -4.84 -13.83 -42.35
C TRP A 128 -5.84 -14.37 -43.37
N LEU A 129 -5.34 -14.84 -44.52
CA LEU A 129 -6.15 -15.47 -45.56
C LEU A 129 -6.85 -16.74 -45.05
N ALA A 130 -6.21 -17.51 -44.16
CA ALA A 130 -6.82 -18.68 -43.55
C ALA A 130 -7.95 -18.37 -42.56
N GLN A 131 -7.95 -17.18 -41.96
CA GLN A 131 -8.97 -16.75 -41.00
C GLN A 131 -10.13 -15.95 -41.63
N GLN A 132 -9.99 -15.56 -42.92
CA GLN A 132 -11.04 -14.87 -43.67
C GLN A 132 -12.30 -15.74 -43.79
N ARG A 133 -13.47 -15.15 -43.48
CA ARG A 133 -14.78 -15.85 -43.55
C ARG A 133 -15.09 -16.32 -44.97
N GLU A 134 -14.65 -15.56 -45.95
CA GLU A 134 -14.91 -15.74 -47.36
C GLU A 134 -13.97 -16.77 -48.01
N PHE A 135 -12.99 -17.32 -47.27
CA PHE A 135 -11.95 -18.18 -47.84
C PHE A 135 -12.53 -19.35 -48.66
N ALA A 136 -13.48 -20.10 -48.11
CA ALA A 136 -14.18 -21.18 -48.81
C ALA A 136 -15.61 -20.79 -49.22
N GLY A 137 -15.88 -19.48 -49.31
CA GLY A 137 -17.19 -18.95 -49.68
C GLY A 137 -17.66 -19.41 -51.07
N PRO A 138 -18.96 -19.26 -51.39
CA PRO A 138 -19.51 -19.72 -52.66
C PRO A 138 -18.87 -19.06 -53.89
N ASP A 139 -18.52 -17.77 -53.82
CA ASP A 139 -18.02 -17.03 -54.98
C ASP A 139 -16.57 -17.40 -55.36
N PRO A 140 -15.61 -17.53 -54.42
CA PRO A 140 -14.29 -18.06 -54.74
C PRO A 140 -14.32 -19.49 -55.28
N VAL A 141 -15.18 -20.34 -54.74
CA VAL A 141 -15.34 -21.73 -55.21
C VAL A 141 -15.94 -21.77 -56.61
N ARG A 142 -16.91 -20.90 -56.94
CA ARG A 142 -17.41 -20.76 -58.30
C ARG A 142 -16.30 -20.39 -59.28
N ARG A 143 -15.49 -19.39 -58.95
CA ARG A 143 -14.34 -19.01 -59.79
C ARG A 143 -13.35 -20.15 -59.97
N LEU A 144 -13.04 -20.92 -58.91
CA LEU A 144 -12.21 -22.12 -59.03
C LEU A 144 -12.80 -23.13 -60.03
N LEU A 145 -14.10 -23.38 -59.97
CA LEU A 145 -14.78 -24.32 -60.86
C LEU A 145 -14.84 -23.79 -62.30
N ASP A 146 -15.04 -22.49 -62.49
CA ASP A 146 -15.02 -21.83 -63.80
C ASP A 146 -13.64 -21.97 -64.49
N GLU A 147 -12.55 -21.84 -63.72
CA GLU A 147 -11.18 -22.04 -64.22
C GLU A 147 -10.87 -23.50 -64.62
N LEU A 148 -11.63 -24.47 -64.12
CA LEU A 148 -11.50 -25.88 -64.51
C LEU A 148 -12.26 -26.21 -65.81
N GLY A 149 -13.22 -25.37 -66.22
CA GLY A 149 -13.94 -25.47 -67.49
C GLY A 149 -14.58 -26.85 -67.75
N GLU A 150 -14.47 -27.34 -69.00
CA GLU A 150 -15.04 -28.62 -69.44
C GLU A 150 -14.61 -29.83 -68.60
N ALA A 151 -13.44 -29.77 -67.93
CA ALA A 151 -12.97 -30.84 -67.06
C ALA A 151 -13.82 -31.00 -65.79
N ALA A 152 -14.44 -29.93 -65.29
CA ALA A 152 -15.37 -29.99 -64.16
C ALA A 152 -16.75 -30.54 -64.57
N GLU A 153 -17.19 -30.30 -65.81
CA GLU A 153 -18.48 -30.76 -66.33
C GLU A 153 -18.60 -32.29 -66.34
N GLY A 154 -17.51 -33.01 -66.65
CA GLY A 154 -17.47 -34.48 -66.64
C GLY A 154 -17.69 -35.11 -65.26
N LEU A 155 -17.34 -34.40 -64.18
CA LEU A 155 -17.56 -34.84 -62.80
C LEU A 155 -18.93 -34.41 -62.25
N GLY A 156 -19.62 -33.50 -62.95
CA GLY A 156 -21.01 -33.11 -62.67
C GLY A 156 -21.26 -32.72 -61.22
N GLU A 157 -22.28 -33.31 -60.61
CA GLU A 157 -22.70 -33.02 -59.23
C GLU A 157 -21.64 -33.42 -58.20
N ALA A 158 -20.62 -34.22 -58.54
CA ALA A 158 -19.52 -34.51 -57.62
C ALA A 158 -18.72 -33.25 -57.23
N LEU A 159 -18.57 -32.29 -58.14
CA LEU A 159 -17.93 -31.00 -57.89
C LEU A 159 -18.94 -29.86 -57.62
N ALA A 160 -20.13 -30.18 -57.12
CA ALA A 160 -21.13 -29.17 -56.77
C ALA A 160 -20.52 -28.10 -55.83
N PRO A 161 -20.73 -26.78 -56.09
CA PRO A 161 -20.08 -25.71 -55.33
C PRO A 161 -20.25 -25.83 -53.82
N ARG A 162 -21.45 -26.25 -53.34
CA ARG A 162 -21.72 -26.46 -51.92
C ARG A 162 -20.84 -27.54 -51.29
N ARG A 163 -20.59 -28.65 -52.00
CA ARG A 163 -19.73 -29.74 -51.53
C ARG A 163 -18.28 -29.30 -51.47
N VAL A 164 -17.79 -28.67 -52.53
CA VAL A 164 -16.41 -28.16 -52.58
C VAL A 164 -16.16 -27.13 -51.47
N THR A 165 -17.10 -26.19 -51.27
CA THR A 165 -17.09 -25.25 -50.12
C THR A 165 -17.01 -25.99 -48.78
N ALA A 166 -17.85 -27.01 -48.56
CA ALA A 166 -17.89 -27.72 -47.29
C ALA A 166 -16.61 -28.54 -47.03
N LEU A 167 -16.05 -29.20 -48.05
CA LEU A 167 -14.79 -29.95 -47.95
C LEU A 167 -13.60 -29.02 -47.73
N LEU A 168 -13.55 -27.85 -48.39
CA LEU A 168 -12.49 -26.84 -48.18
C LEU A 168 -12.54 -26.27 -46.76
N HIS A 169 -13.75 -26.04 -46.23
CA HIS A 169 -13.92 -25.67 -44.81
C HIS A 169 -13.50 -26.80 -43.86
N GLY A 170 -13.73 -28.06 -44.23
CA GLY A 170 -13.34 -29.23 -43.44
C GLY A 170 -11.83 -29.33 -43.21
N LEU A 171 -11.02 -29.11 -44.25
CA LEU A 171 -9.55 -29.17 -44.16
C LEU A 171 -8.95 -28.25 -43.09
N ARG A 172 -9.56 -27.08 -42.86
CA ARG A 172 -9.00 -26.00 -42.05
C ARG A 172 -9.50 -25.96 -40.61
N ARG A 173 -10.42 -26.86 -40.25
CA ARG A 173 -10.97 -26.95 -38.90
C ARG A 173 -10.05 -27.69 -37.93
N GLY A 174 -9.01 -28.38 -38.41
CA GLY A 174 -8.19 -29.23 -37.54
C GLY A 174 -9.09 -30.24 -36.80
N PRO A 175 -8.90 -30.49 -35.49
CA PRO A 175 -9.76 -31.37 -34.70
C PRO A 175 -11.26 -31.01 -34.77
N ASP A 176 -11.58 -29.74 -35.02
CA ASP A 176 -12.97 -29.25 -35.08
C ASP A 176 -13.74 -29.77 -36.30
N VAL A 177 -13.08 -30.44 -37.26
CA VAL A 177 -13.77 -31.16 -38.35
C VAL A 177 -14.69 -32.26 -37.80
N CYS A 178 -14.42 -32.73 -36.57
CA CYS A 178 -15.21 -33.73 -35.87
C CYS A 178 -16.38 -33.14 -35.06
N HIS A 179 -16.55 -31.81 -35.02
CA HIS A 179 -17.66 -31.22 -34.29
C HIS A 179 -19.01 -31.66 -34.89
N PRO A 180 -19.99 -32.02 -34.05
CA PRO A 180 -21.26 -32.54 -34.52
C PRO A 180 -22.01 -31.54 -35.41
N GLU A 181 -21.97 -30.25 -35.11
CA GLU A 181 -22.60 -29.20 -35.91
C GLU A 181 -22.08 -29.18 -37.35
N PHE A 182 -20.77 -29.31 -37.54
CA PHE A 182 -20.19 -29.35 -38.89
C PHE A 182 -20.56 -30.64 -39.62
N LEU A 183 -20.45 -31.80 -38.95
CA LEU A 183 -20.78 -33.09 -39.56
C LEU A 183 -22.26 -33.19 -39.95
N THR A 184 -23.18 -32.55 -39.22
CA THR A 184 -24.61 -32.52 -39.58
C THR A 184 -24.91 -31.72 -40.85
N LEU A 185 -24.01 -30.82 -41.28
CA LEU A 185 -24.13 -30.09 -42.54
C LEU A 185 -23.70 -30.94 -43.75
N LEU A 186 -23.03 -32.06 -43.52
CA LEU A 186 -22.52 -32.96 -44.55
C LEU A 186 -23.44 -34.15 -44.74
N SER A 187 -23.68 -34.51 -46.00
CA SER A 187 -24.52 -35.66 -46.35
C SER A 187 -23.87 -36.98 -45.91
N THR A 188 -24.66 -37.86 -45.29
CA THR A 188 -24.22 -39.20 -44.88
C THR A 188 -24.16 -40.20 -46.04
N ASP A 189 -25.00 -40.02 -47.08
CA ASP A 189 -24.99 -40.76 -48.34
C ASP A 189 -25.81 -39.94 -49.35
N ASP A 190 -25.15 -39.27 -50.30
CA ASP A 190 -25.78 -38.45 -51.34
C ASP A 190 -25.67 -39.12 -52.72
N ARG A 191 -26.78 -39.19 -53.46
CA ARG A 191 -26.85 -39.81 -54.78
C ARG A 191 -26.72 -38.74 -55.86
N VAL A 192 -25.60 -38.75 -56.57
CA VAL A 192 -25.22 -37.70 -57.52
C VAL A 192 -25.15 -38.20 -58.96
N ARG A 193 -25.29 -37.30 -59.93
CA ARG A 193 -24.93 -37.54 -61.33
C ARG A 193 -23.51 -37.08 -61.62
N SER A 194 -22.63 -38.05 -61.84
CA SER A 194 -21.21 -37.84 -62.12
C SER A 194 -20.73 -38.86 -63.16
N GLY A 195 -20.17 -38.41 -64.28
CA GLY A 195 -19.86 -39.26 -65.43
C GLY A 195 -21.11 -39.88 -66.11
N PRO A 196 -21.04 -41.12 -66.62
CA PRO A 196 -22.10 -41.72 -67.45
C PRO A 196 -23.32 -42.23 -66.66
N GLY A 197 -23.39 -42.08 -65.33
CA GLY A 197 -24.44 -42.67 -64.50
C GLY A 197 -24.62 -42.06 -63.11
N HIS A 198 -25.42 -42.73 -62.28
CA HIS A 198 -25.62 -42.36 -60.87
C HIS A 198 -24.49 -42.91 -60.01
N GLN A 199 -23.90 -42.06 -59.19
CA GLN A 199 -22.87 -42.38 -58.21
C GLN A 199 -23.37 -42.03 -56.80
N ARG A 200 -22.62 -42.42 -55.77
CA ARG A 200 -22.87 -42.04 -54.38
C ARG A 200 -21.65 -41.38 -53.77
N ILE A 201 -21.87 -40.37 -52.93
CA ILE A 201 -20.83 -39.65 -52.23
C ILE A 201 -21.19 -39.53 -50.76
N ARG A 202 -20.25 -39.87 -49.87
CA ARG A 202 -20.39 -39.74 -48.41
C ARG A 202 -19.51 -38.61 -47.91
N ASP A 203 -20.10 -37.43 -47.82
CA ASP A 203 -19.38 -36.19 -47.53
C ASP A 203 -18.71 -36.19 -46.15
N GLN A 204 -19.35 -36.80 -45.14
CA GLN A 204 -18.75 -36.95 -43.80
C GLN A 204 -17.45 -37.77 -43.84
N ARG A 205 -17.44 -38.88 -44.57
CA ARG A 205 -16.25 -39.74 -44.70
C ARG A 205 -15.14 -39.02 -45.46
N LEU A 206 -15.48 -38.39 -46.58
CA LEU A 206 -14.53 -37.61 -47.38
C LEU A 206 -13.91 -36.47 -46.56
N ALA A 207 -14.71 -35.71 -45.83
CA ALA A 207 -14.23 -34.60 -45.02
C ALA A 207 -13.22 -35.04 -43.95
N LEU A 208 -13.50 -36.14 -43.24
CA LEU A 208 -12.60 -36.66 -42.20
C LEU A 208 -11.29 -37.20 -42.78
N LEU A 209 -11.35 -37.98 -43.88
CA LEU A 209 -10.16 -38.53 -44.53
C LEU A 209 -9.30 -37.46 -45.17
N LEU A 210 -9.91 -36.51 -45.88
CA LEU A 210 -9.21 -35.40 -46.50
C LEU A 210 -8.57 -34.48 -45.44
N ALA A 211 -9.28 -34.19 -44.34
CA ALA A 211 -8.70 -33.40 -43.25
C ALA A 211 -7.50 -34.11 -42.60
N LEU A 212 -7.60 -35.42 -42.34
CA LEU A 212 -6.50 -36.19 -41.77
C LEU A 212 -5.30 -36.28 -42.73
N ALA A 213 -5.52 -36.62 -44.00
CA ALA A 213 -4.47 -36.67 -45.01
C ALA A 213 -3.80 -35.30 -45.20
N HIS A 214 -4.58 -34.21 -45.19
CA HIS A 214 -4.04 -32.85 -45.24
C HIS A 214 -3.18 -32.53 -44.01
N GLY A 215 -3.67 -32.90 -42.81
CA GLY A 215 -2.94 -32.77 -41.56
C GLY A 215 -1.63 -33.57 -41.56
N MET A 216 -1.55 -34.69 -42.28
CA MET A 216 -0.33 -35.49 -42.42
C MET A 216 0.60 -35.01 -43.56
N ALA A 217 0.11 -34.22 -44.52
CA ALA A 217 0.86 -33.80 -45.72
C ALA A 217 1.91 -32.70 -45.49
N ILE A 218 1.87 -32.06 -44.32
CA ILE A 218 2.76 -30.98 -43.88
C ILE A 218 2.74 -29.81 -44.87
N GLU A 219 1.78 -28.89 -44.70
CA GLU A 219 1.72 -27.66 -45.48
C GLU A 219 2.71 -26.62 -44.92
N MET A 220 3.59 -26.10 -45.79
CA MET A 220 4.64 -25.14 -45.41
C MET A 220 4.09 -23.87 -44.73
N THR A 221 2.97 -23.33 -45.23
CA THR A 221 2.30 -22.14 -44.68
C THR A 221 1.55 -22.41 -43.37
N ALA A 222 1.26 -23.68 -43.06
CA ALA A 222 0.57 -24.11 -41.84
C ALA A 222 1.55 -24.49 -40.71
N LEU A 223 2.86 -24.40 -40.95
CA LEU A 223 3.88 -24.62 -39.93
C LEU A 223 3.68 -23.68 -38.72
N PRO A 224 4.02 -24.13 -37.50
CA PRO A 224 3.91 -23.31 -36.30
C PRO A 224 4.67 -21.98 -36.39
N ALA A 225 4.19 -20.98 -35.62
CA ALA A 225 4.76 -19.62 -35.61
C ALA A 225 6.26 -19.58 -35.37
N ILE A 226 6.79 -20.54 -34.60
CA ILE A 226 8.22 -20.70 -34.33
C ILE A 226 9.06 -20.68 -35.60
N VAL A 227 8.59 -21.20 -36.74
CA VAL A 227 9.38 -21.20 -37.98
C VAL A 227 9.51 -19.77 -38.54
N ALA A 228 8.40 -19.04 -38.63
CA ALA A 228 8.38 -17.68 -39.14
C ALA A 228 9.02 -16.66 -38.19
N GLU A 229 8.88 -16.89 -36.89
CA GLU A 229 9.53 -16.12 -35.81
C GLU A 229 11.06 -16.16 -35.89
N HIS A 230 11.63 -17.19 -36.53
CA HIS A 230 13.07 -17.34 -36.74
C HIS A 230 13.49 -16.95 -38.17
N LEU A 231 12.67 -16.21 -38.92
CA LEU A 231 13.09 -15.55 -40.17
C LEU A 231 13.87 -14.24 -39.93
N PRO A 232 13.47 -13.34 -39.01
CA PRO A 232 14.18 -12.09 -38.79
C PRO A 232 15.11 -12.16 -37.56
N ILE A 233 15.97 -13.18 -37.51
CA ILE A 233 16.99 -13.37 -36.46
C ILE A 233 18.37 -13.58 -37.10
N PRO A 234 19.49 -13.45 -36.35
CA PRO A 234 20.84 -13.58 -36.91
C PRO A 234 21.13 -14.90 -37.65
N TYR A 235 20.47 -15.99 -37.26
CA TYR A 235 20.53 -17.29 -37.92
C TYR A 235 19.13 -17.60 -38.50
N PRO A 236 18.79 -17.07 -39.68
CA PRO A 236 17.44 -17.16 -40.19
C PRO A 236 17.12 -18.57 -40.72
N VAL A 237 15.85 -18.95 -40.68
CA VAL A 237 15.35 -20.11 -41.42
C VAL A 237 15.48 -19.86 -42.92
N ASP A 238 16.21 -20.72 -43.62
CA ASP A 238 16.24 -20.75 -45.08
C ASP A 238 14.99 -21.48 -45.61
N LEU A 239 14.11 -20.73 -46.29
CA LEU A 239 12.84 -21.26 -46.82
C LEU A 239 13.04 -22.24 -47.99
N ASP A 240 14.11 -22.13 -48.76
CA ASP A 240 14.44 -23.11 -49.81
C ASP A 240 14.96 -24.41 -49.19
N ALA A 241 15.76 -24.31 -48.13
CA ALA A 241 16.19 -25.48 -47.36
C ALA A 241 15.02 -26.16 -46.66
N LEU A 242 14.10 -25.38 -46.06
CA LEU A 242 12.86 -25.89 -45.48
C LEU A 242 12.04 -26.65 -46.52
N ARG A 243 11.86 -26.09 -47.72
CA ARG A 243 11.13 -26.76 -48.81
C ARG A 243 11.75 -28.10 -49.18
N ARG A 244 13.08 -28.17 -49.33
CA ARG A 244 13.80 -29.44 -49.57
C ARG A 244 13.60 -30.44 -48.42
N THR A 245 13.59 -29.99 -47.16
CA THR A 245 13.28 -30.85 -46.01
C THR A 245 11.86 -31.40 -46.09
N LEU A 246 10.87 -30.57 -46.44
CA LEU A 246 9.47 -31.00 -46.59
C LEU A 246 9.29 -31.99 -47.75
N ASP A 247 9.94 -31.75 -48.88
CA ASP A 247 9.87 -32.64 -50.05
C ASP A 247 10.52 -34.01 -49.79
N GLY A 248 11.49 -34.10 -48.86
CA GLY A 248 12.10 -35.36 -48.43
C GLY A 248 11.43 -36.02 -47.20
N ALA A 249 10.48 -35.33 -46.55
CA ALA A 249 9.83 -35.81 -45.35
C ALA A 249 8.83 -36.93 -45.68
N ASN A 250 8.81 -37.99 -44.86
CA ASN A 250 7.86 -39.10 -45.02
C ASN A 250 7.47 -39.70 -43.67
N TRP A 251 6.29 -40.32 -43.63
CA TRP A 251 5.83 -41.12 -42.49
C TRP A 251 6.33 -42.56 -42.64
N GLY A 252 7.23 -42.98 -41.76
CA GLY A 252 7.81 -44.33 -41.77
C GLY A 252 7.64 -45.06 -40.45
N GLY A 253 7.88 -46.37 -40.43
CA GLY A 253 7.70 -47.21 -39.24
C GLY A 253 6.47 -48.12 -39.35
N PRO A 254 6.05 -48.79 -38.26
CA PRO A 254 4.85 -49.64 -38.25
C PRO A 254 3.59 -48.82 -38.55
N HIS A 255 2.64 -49.43 -39.28
CA HIS A 255 1.37 -48.78 -39.65
C HIS A 255 0.57 -48.25 -38.45
N ASP A 256 0.68 -48.90 -37.28
CA ASP A 256 -0.03 -48.49 -36.06
C ASP A 256 0.60 -47.27 -35.36
N VAL A 257 1.91 -47.03 -35.53
CA VAL A 257 2.60 -45.87 -34.96
C VAL A 257 3.56 -45.25 -35.99
N PRO A 258 3.04 -44.55 -37.01
CA PRO A 258 3.88 -43.85 -37.97
C PRO A 258 4.74 -42.77 -37.31
N VAL A 259 6.00 -42.72 -37.70
CA VAL A 259 6.99 -41.73 -37.23
C VAL A 259 7.38 -40.83 -38.40
N LEU A 260 7.20 -39.53 -38.25
CA LEU A 260 7.64 -38.54 -39.22
C LEU A 260 9.17 -38.50 -39.25
N ARG A 261 9.75 -38.83 -40.42
CA ARG A 261 11.20 -38.78 -40.66
C ARG A 261 11.54 -37.54 -41.45
N ALA A 262 12.35 -36.66 -40.87
CA ALA A 262 12.82 -35.45 -41.53
C ALA A 262 14.18 -35.02 -40.97
N GLU A 263 15.12 -34.70 -41.86
CA GLU A 263 16.42 -34.11 -41.51
C GLU A 263 16.35 -32.60 -41.69
N CYS A 264 16.60 -31.88 -40.60
CA CYS A 264 16.38 -30.44 -40.51
C CYS A 264 17.70 -29.68 -40.34
N ARG A 265 17.88 -28.60 -41.11
CA ARG A 265 19.07 -27.74 -41.04
C ARG A 265 18.94 -26.58 -40.04
N HIS A 266 17.79 -26.44 -39.39
CA HIS A 266 17.49 -25.35 -38.47
C HIS A 266 16.65 -25.84 -37.28
N GLU A 267 16.94 -25.35 -36.08
CA GLU A 267 16.31 -25.71 -34.82
C GLU A 267 14.81 -25.43 -34.80
N ALA A 268 14.39 -24.27 -35.30
CA ALA A 268 12.98 -23.91 -35.44
C ALA A 268 12.19 -24.86 -36.37
N VAL A 269 12.85 -25.45 -37.36
CA VAL A 269 12.21 -26.43 -38.27
C VAL A 269 12.04 -27.78 -37.56
N VAL A 270 13.03 -28.21 -36.76
CA VAL A 270 12.89 -29.43 -35.93
C VAL A 270 11.69 -29.31 -35.00
N GLU A 271 11.65 -28.24 -34.20
CA GLU A 271 10.57 -28.03 -33.23
C GLU A 271 9.23 -27.75 -33.94
N GLY A 272 9.24 -27.00 -35.03
CA GLY A 272 8.05 -26.74 -35.85
C GLY A 272 7.43 -28.01 -36.42
N LEU A 273 8.23 -28.95 -36.94
CA LEU A 273 7.73 -30.22 -37.46
C LEU A 273 7.27 -31.18 -36.37
N ARG A 274 7.94 -31.20 -35.21
CA ARG A 274 7.49 -31.98 -34.04
C ARG A 274 6.15 -31.50 -33.51
N GLU A 275 5.99 -30.19 -33.36
CA GLU A 275 4.72 -29.59 -32.95
C GLU A 275 3.63 -29.83 -34.00
N TYR A 276 3.96 -29.74 -35.30
CA TYR A 276 3.03 -30.05 -36.37
C TYR A 276 2.56 -31.52 -36.33
N ALA A 277 3.50 -32.48 -36.13
CA ALA A 277 3.18 -33.90 -35.98
C ALA A 277 2.28 -34.17 -34.76
N ALA A 278 2.50 -33.46 -33.64
CA ALA A 278 1.64 -33.57 -32.46
C ALA A 278 0.21 -33.07 -32.73
N ARG A 279 0.04 -31.99 -33.49
CA ARG A 279 -1.30 -31.52 -33.92
C ARG A 279 -1.99 -32.50 -34.85
N ALA A 280 -1.24 -33.15 -35.75
CA ALA A 280 -1.77 -34.20 -36.61
C ALA A 280 -2.20 -35.42 -35.78
N ASP A 281 -1.46 -35.79 -34.74
CA ASP A 281 -1.84 -36.86 -33.80
C ASP A 281 -3.14 -36.53 -33.04
N GLU A 282 -3.32 -35.28 -32.62
CA GLU A 282 -4.56 -34.82 -31.98
C GLU A 282 -5.77 -34.89 -32.94
N LEU A 283 -5.56 -34.51 -34.20
CA LEU A 283 -6.57 -34.66 -35.25
C LEU A 283 -6.92 -36.14 -35.46
N LEU A 284 -5.92 -37.02 -35.62
CA LEU A 284 -6.10 -38.47 -35.73
C LEU A 284 -6.91 -39.01 -34.56
N HIS A 285 -6.54 -38.66 -33.32
CA HIS A 285 -7.23 -39.10 -32.12
C HIS A 285 -8.72 -38.71 -32.15
N THR A 286 -9.00 -37.46 -32.52
CA THR A 286 -10.37 -36.93 -32.59
C THR A 286 -11.18 -37.59 -33.70
N VAL A 287 -10.56 -37.83 -34.87
CA VAL A 287 -11.18 -38.54 -36.01
C VAL A 287 -11.50 -39.98 -35.62
N ARG A 288 -10.58 -40.72 -34.98
CA ARG A 288 -10.82 -42.11 -34.53
C ARG A 288 -11.95 -42.22 -33.52
N ARG A 289 -12.01 -41.31 -32.55
CA ARG A 289 -13.12 -41.24 -31.59
C ARG A 289 -14.45 -41.00 -32.30
N THR A 290 -14.48 -40.02 -33.20
CA THR A 290 -15.69 -39.65 -33.94
C THR A 290 -16.14 -40.75 -34.88
N ALA A 291 -15.20 -41.41 -35.55
CA ALA A 291 -15.42 -42.57 -36.38
C ALA A 291 -16.15 -43.69 -35.62
N ARG A 292 -15.67 -44.01 -34.42
CA ARG A 292 -16.28 -45.02 -33.54
C ARG A 292 -17.67 -44.64 -33.06
N ASP A 293 -17.88 -43.37 -32.70
CA ASP A 293 -19.07 -42.95 -31.97
C ASP A 293 -20.22 -42.47 -32.88
N ARG A 294 -19.92 -41.98 -34.09
CA ARG A 294 -20.87 -41.19 -34.90
C ARG A 294 -20.90 -41.52 -36.39
N ILE A 295 -19.84 -42.13 -36.93
CA ILE A 295 -19.76 -42.45 -38.36
C ILE A 295 -20.25 -43.87 -38.57
N THR A 296 -21.26 -44.03 -39.43
CA THR A 296 -21.89 -45.33 -39.70
C THR A 296 -21.30 -46.01 -40.95
N GLN A 297 -20.54 -45.27 -41.75
CA GLN A 297 -19.91 -45.76 -42.98
C GLN A 297 -18.51 -46.35 -42.67
N PRO A 298 -18.07 -47.38 -43.41
CA PRO A 298 -16.72 -47.93 -43.24
C PRO A 298 -15.64 -46.88 -43.50
N LEU A 299 -14.72 -46.74 -42.55
CA LEU A 299 -13.46 -46.00 -42.67
C LEU A 299 -12.30 -47.01 -42.80
N PRO A 300 -11.18 -46.61 -43.43
CA PRO A 300 -9.98 -47.42 -43.44
C PRO A 300 -9.43 -47.62 -42.01
N GLU A 301 -8.56 -48.62 -41.85
CA GLU A 301 -7.87 -48.83 -40.58
C GLU A 301 -6.92 -47.66 -40.30
N LEU A 302 -7.25 -46.84 -39.31
CA LEU A 302 -6.46 -45.65 -38.97
C LEU A 302 -5.38 -45.99 -37.92
N PRO A 303 -4.17 -45.39 -38.01
CA PRO A 303 -3.09 -45.60 -37.04
C PRO A 303 -3.51 -45.31 -35.60
N ALA A 304 -2.86 -45.92 -34.62
CA ALA A 304 -3.13 -45.61 -33.22
C ALA A 304 -2.66 -44.21 -32.82
N ARG A 305 -1.47 -43.81 -33.28
CA ARG A 305 -0.78 -42.58 -32.91
C ARG A 305 0.21 -42.16 -33.99
N LEU A 306 0.40 -40.85 -34.18
CA LEU A 306 1.50 -40.27 -34.96
C LEU A 306 2.62 -39.80 -34.02
N SER A 307 3.89 -39.98 -34.41
CA SER A 307 5.05 -39.48 -33.65
C SER A 307 5.94 -38.57 -34.50
N GLY A 308 6.46 -37.51 -33.88
CA GLY A 308 7.48 -36.62 -34.44
C GLY A 308 8.92 -36.98 -34.05
N ASP A 309 9.16 -38.11 -33.39
CA ASP A 309 10.48 -38.46 -32.83
C ASP A 309 11.56 -38.69 -33.91
N GLY A 310 11.17 -38.97 -35.14
CA GLY A 310 12.07 -39.12 -36.30
C GLY A 310 12.49 -37.80 -36.94
N VAL A 311 12.04 -36.66 -36.42
CA VAL A 311 12.50 -35.34 -36.83
C VAL A 311 13.79 -35.01 -36.08
N VAL A 312 14.89 -34.93 -36.82
CA VAL A 312 16.24 -34.81 -36.27
C VAL A 312 17.04 -33.69 -36.97
N PRO A 313 18.04 -33.10 -36.29
CA PRO A 313 19.01 -32.22 -36.94
C PRO A 313 19.82 -32.98 -38.01
N SER A 314 20.09 -32.33 -39.14
CA SER A 314 21.11 -32.81 -40.08
C SER A 314 22.50 -32.76 -39.43
N GLU A 315 23.36 -33.72 -39.77
CA GLU A 315 24.74 -33.77 -39.25
C GLU A 315 25.50 -32.46 -39.53
N GLY A 316 26.11 -31.89 -38.48
CA GLY A 316 26.87 -30.63 -38.58
C GLY A 316 26.04 -29.36 -38.81
N ALA A 317 24.70 -29.41 -38.75
CA ALA A 317 23.86 -28.23 -38.96
C ALA A 317 23.94 -27.22 -37.81
N PHE A 318 23.95 -27.71 -36.57
CA PHE A 318 24.11 -26.92 -35.35
C PHE A 318 24.46 -27.84 -34.16
N ASP A 319 25.30 -27.35 -33.24
CA ASP A 319 25.76 -28.11 -32.07
C ASP A 319 24.73 -28.10 -30.92
N GLY A 320 23.82 -27.12 -30.93
CA GLY A 320 22.53 -27.24 -30.28
C GLY A 320 21.86 -25.92 -29.94
N TYR A 321 20.66 -26.05 -29.41
CA TYR A 321 19.76 -24.94 -29.12
C TYR A 321 19.05 -25.16 -27.78
N ALA A 322 18.47 -24.08 -27.25
CA ALA A 322 17.57 -24.13 -26.11
C ALA A 322 16.40 -23.18 -26.33
N ARG A 323 15.34 -23.34 -25.53
CA ARG A 323 14.19 -22.44 -25.46
C ARG A 323 13.93 -22.16 -23.99
N PHE A 324 13.48 -20.96 -23.67
CA PHE A 324 12.93 -20.70 -22.35
C PHE A 324 11.72 -21.61 -22.10
N ARG A 325 11.83 -22.53 -21.13
CA ARG A 325 10.73 -23.38 -20.67
C ARG A 325 10.21 -22.81 -19.36
N GLY A 326 8.93 -22.43 -19.32
CA GLY A 326 8.30 -21.89 -18.12
C GLY A 326 7.13 -22.72 -17.61
N ASP A 327 6.86 -22.60 -16.31
CA ASP A 327 5.60 -22.98 -15.68
C ASP A 327 4.54 -21.96 -16.13
N GLY A 328 3.52 -22.41 -16.88
CA GLY A 328 2.61 -21.56 -17.66
C GLY A 328 1.92 -20.45 -16.86
N ARG A 329 1.74 -20.62 -15.55
CA ARG A 329 1.18 -19.59 -14.64
C ARG A 329 2.11 -18.41 -14.41
N ARG A 330 3.43 -18.63 -14.30
CA ARG A 330 4.41 -17.57 -13.97
C ARG A 330 4.85 -16.76 -15.19
N MET A 331 4.87 -17.36 -16.38
CA MET A 331 5.02 -16.60 -17.64
C MET A 331 3.82 -15.68 -17.87
N LEU A 332 2.61 -16.13 -17.49
CA LEU A 332 1.41 -15.29 -17.48
C LEU A 332 1.49 -14.16 -16.44
N ASP A 333 2.00 -14.39 -15.22
CA ASP A 333 2.17 -13.32 -14.22
C ASP A 333 3.14 -12.21 -14.67
N LEU A 334 4.19 -12.57 -15.44
CA LEU A 334 5.11 -11.59 -16.03
C LEU A 334 4.51 -10.85 -17.23
N ALA A 335 3.77 -11.57 -18.09
CA ALA A 335 3.10 -11.01 -19.27
C ALA A 335 1.88 -10.13 -18.89
N MET A 336 1.11 -10.52 -17.86
CA MET A 336 0.08 -9.68 -17.22
C MET A 336 0.71 -8.57 -16.36
N GLY A 337 1.99 -8.74 -16.01
CA GLY A 337 2.77 -7.88 -15.15
C GLY A 337 3.19 -6.55 -15.78
N VAL A 338 3.03 -6.32 -17.08
CA VAL A 338 3.26 -4.98 -17.66
C VAL A 338 2.26 -3.95 -17.09
N GLN A 339 1.18 -4.38 -16.43
CA GLN A 339 0.30 -3.53 -15.62
C GLN A 339 0.52 -3.62 -14.09
N LEU A 340 1.35 -4.55 -13.58
CA LEU A 340 1.63 -4.73 -12.13
C LEU A 340 3.07 -4.34 -11.72
N TYR A 341 4.06 -4.48 -12.59
CA TYR A 341 5.44 -4.03 -12.38
C TYR A 341 5.52 -2.52 -12.69
N LYS A 342 5.44 -1.70 -11.65
CA LYS A 342 5.39 -0.25 -11.80
C LYS A 342 6.72 0.40 -12.21
N SER A 343 7.87 -0.29 -12.08
CA SER A 343 9.18 0.29 -12.39
C SER A 343 10.05 -0.64 -13.26
N ARG A 344 10.52 -0.09 -14.39
CA ARG A 344 11.46 -0.71 -15.35
C ARG A 344 12.86 -0.91 -14.76
N ASP A 345 13.16 -0.24 -13.65
CA ASP A 345 14.45 -0.30 -12.95
C ASP A 345 14.77 -1.70 -12.41
N LEU A 346 13.74 -2.53 -12.24
CA LEU A 346 13.89 -3.93 -11.83
C LEU A 346 14.86 -4.69 -12.75
N ALA A 347 14.83 -4.46 -14.07
CA ALA A 347 15.73 -5.14 -15.00
C ALA A 347 17.20 -4.79 -14.73
N VAL A 348 17.50 -3.54 -14.39
CA VAL A 348 18.85 -3.09 -14.02
C VAL A 348 19.28 -3.70 -12.68
N ARG A 349 18.38 -3.77 -11.70
CA ARG A 349 18.65 -4.43 -10.41
C ARG A 349 18.95 -5.92 -10.59
N GLU A 350 18.20 -6.61 -11.44
CA GLU A 350 18.43 -8.03 -11.76
C GLU A 350 19.74 -8.25 -12.51
N LEU A 351 20.10 -7.38 -13.47
CA LEU A 351 21.41 -7.43 -14.13
C LEU A 351 22.56 -7.31 -13.10
N TYR A 352 22.48 -6.31 -12.22
CA TYR A 352 23.48 -6.10 -11.18
C TYR A 352 23.59 -7.29 -10.23
N GLN A 353 22.47 -7.82 -9.75
CA GLN A 353 22.47 -8.95 -8.82
C GLN A 353 22.99 -10.25 -9.46
N ASN A 354 22.71 -10.50 -10.74
CA ASN A 354 23.25 -11.65 -11.46
C ASN A 354 24.77 -11.51 -11.67
N ALA A 355 25.26 -10.32 -12.00
CA ALA A 355 26.69 -10.02 -12.06
C ALA A 355 27.37 -10.19 -10.69
N LEU A 356 26.73 -9.68 -9.62
CA LEU A 356 27.20 -9.81 -8.24
C LEU A 356 27.34 -11.28 -7.82
N ASP A 357 26.33 -12.11 -8.10
CA ASP A 357 26.37 -13.55 -7.81
C ASP A 357 27.48 -14.27 -8.59
N ALA A 358 27.68 -13.91 -9.87
CA ALA A 358 28.74 -14.47 -10.70
C ALA A 358 30.14 -14.15 -10.15
N CYS A 359 30.36 -12.90 -9.70
CA CYS A 359 31.59 -12.48 -9.05
C CYS A 359 31.79 -13.17 -7.68
N ARG A 360 30.75 -13.25 -6.84
CA ARG A 360 30.81 -13.95 -5.54
C ARG A 360 31.22 -15.41 -5.71
N TYR A 361 30.67 -16.09 -6.71
CA TYR A 361 31.05 -17.47 -7.01
C TYR A 361 32.50 -17.56 -7.49
N ARG A 362 32.94 -16.72 -8.42
CA ARG A 362 34.36 -16.72 -8.84
C ARG A 362 35.31 -16.48 -7.67
N ARG A 363 34.96 -15.58 -6.74
CA ARG A 363 35.72 -15.36 -5.49
C ARG A 363 35.78 -16.63 -4.63
N ALA A 364 34.64 -17.27 -4.35
CA ALA A 364 34.59 -18.49 -3.55
C ALA A 364 35.41 -19.64 -4.17
N ARG A 365 35.28 -19.85 -5.49
CA ARG A 365 36.10 -20.85 -6.20
C ARG A 365 37.58 -20.51 -6.16
N GLY A 366 37.94 -19.24 -6.36
CA GLY A 366 39.31 -18.76 -6.26
C GLY A 366 39.91 -19.03 -4.89
N GLU A 367 39.17 -18.71 -3.81
CA GLU A 367 39.60 -18.98 -2.43
C GLU A 367 39.85 -20.48 -2.19
N TYR A 368 38.95 -21.34 -2.67
CA TYR A 368 39.14 -22.79 -2.58
C TYR A 368 40.40 -23.25 -3.31
N LEU A 369 40.64 -22.75 -4.53
CA LEU A 369 41.80 -23.12 -5.34
C LEU A 369 43.11 -22.62 -4.73
N ASP A 370 43.15 -21.40 -4.22
CA ASP A 370 44.31 -20.83 -3.55
C ASP A 370 44.69 -21.61 -2.28
N ARG A 371 43.70 -22.23 -1.61
CA ARG A 371 43.89 -23.04 -0.39
C ARG A 371 44.23 -24.51 -0.67
N THR A 372 43.85 -25.05 -1.83
CA THR A 372 44.01 -26.47 -2.18
C THR A 372 45.09 -26.73 -3.24
N GLY A 373 45.50 -25.70 -3.97
CA GLY A 373 46.49 -25.75 -5.04
C GLY A 373 47.63 -24.73 -4.86
N PRO A 374 48.49 -24.57 -5.88
CA PRO A 374 49.51 -23.51 -5.87
C PRO A 374 48.82 -22.13 -5.89
N PRO A 375 49.16 -21.22 -4.96
CA PRO A 375 48.46 -19.94 -4.82
C PRO A 375 48.62 -19.09 -6.08
N SER A 376 47.51 -18.48 -6.51
CA SER A 376 47.52 -17.43 -7.54
C SER A 376 48.43 -16.26 -7.09
N SER A 377 49.09 -15.60 -8.05
CA SER A 377 49.94 -14.44 -7.77
C SER A 377 49.15 -13.19 -7.37
N SER A 378 47.82 -13.17 -7.53
CA SER A 378 46.96 -12.06 -7.13
C SER A 378 45.55 -12.51 -6.76
N PRO A 379 44.96 -11.99 -5.66
CA PRO A 379 43.58 -12.30 -5.27
C PRO A 379 42.58 -11.66 -6.24
N TYR A 380 41.50 -12.38 -6.55
CA TYR A 380 40.42 -11.90 -7.41
C TYR A 380 39.65 -10.76 -6.74
N ARG A 381 39.59 -9.59 -7.41
CA ARG A 381 38.94 -8.37 -6.88
C ARG A 381 37.54 -8.09 -7.43
N GLY A 382 37.15 -8.75 -8.53
CA GLY A 382 35.85 -8.58 -9.20
C GLY A 382 35.62 -7.21 -9.83
N ARG A 383 34.94 -7.20 -10.99
CA ARG A 383 34.52 -6.00 -11.71
C ARG A 383 33.16 -6.20 -12.38
N ILE A 384 32.31 -5.19 -12.26
CA ILE A 384 31.01 -5.10 -12.93
C ILE A 384 30.97 -3.75 -13.68
N ALA A 385 30.61 -3.75 -14.95
CA ALA A 385 30.56 -2.54 -15.76
C ALA A 385 29.23 -2.46 -16.53
N PHE A 386 28.57 -1.32 -16.44
CA PHE A 386 27.37 -0.99 -17.20
C PHE A 386 27.70 0.06 -18.26
N ALA A 387 27.22 -0.15 -19.48
CA ALA A 387 27.35 0.81 -20.57
C ALA A 387 26.01 0.92 -21.32
N GLN A 388 25.46 2.12 -21.42
CA GLN A 388 24.31 2.42 -22.27
C GLN A 388 24.77 3.29 -23.42
N GLY A 389 24.36 2.94 -24.64
CA GLY A 389 24.80 3.66 -25.83
C GLY A 389 24.09 3.18 -27.08
N VAL A 390 24.66 3.53 -28.23
CA VAL A 390 24.19 3.14 -29.56
C VAL A 390 25.31 2.35 -30.22
N ASP A 391 24.98 1.19 -30.79
CA ASP A 391 25.97 0.39 -31.52
C ASP A 391 26.21 0.91 -32.94
N ASP A 392 27.12 0.26 -33.68
CA ASP A 392 27.49 0.63 -35.05
C ASP A 392 26.29 0.57 -36.03
N ASP A 393 25.27 -0.22 -35.71
CA ASP A 393 24.04 -0.40 -36.49
C ASP A 393 22.95 0.64 -36.11
N GLY A 394 23.26 1.57 -35.21
CA GLY A 394 22.32 2.60 -34.75
C GLY A 394 21.29 2.10 -33.72
N ARG A 395 21.51 0.94 -33.10
CA ARG A 395 20.60 0.37 -32.08
C ARG A 395 21.01 0.80 -30.68
N GLU A 396 20.04 1.34 -29.94
CA GLU A 396 20.22 1.61 -28.52
C GLU A 396 20.37 0.31 -27.73
N TYR A 397 21.33 0.28 -26.81
CA TYR A 397 21.61 -0.87 -25.97
C TYR A 397 21.92 -0.48 -24.52
N LEU A 398 21.69 -1.43 -23.62
CA LEU A 398 22.22 -1.47 -22.26
C LEU A 398 23.05 -2.75 -22.11
N GLU A 399 24.34 -2.60 -21.83
CA GLU A 399 25.27 -3.70 -21.61
C GLU A 399 25.67 -3.77 -20.13
N CYS A 400 25.67 -4.97 -19.57
CA CYS A 400 26.26 -5.30 -18.28
C CYS A 400 27.35 -6.36 -18.50
N ARG A 401 28.58 -6.05 -18.06
CA ARG A 401 29.74 -6.94 -18.15
C ARG A 401 30.27 -7.25 -16.76
N ASP A 402 30.35 -8.52 -16.43
CA ASP A 402 31.03 -9.01 -15.24
C ASP A 402 32.26 -9.85 -15.61
N ASP A 403 33.28 -9.82 -14.76
CA ASP A 403 34.38 -10.76 -14.81
C ASP A 403 34.16 -11.93 -13.83
N GLY A 404 32.90 -12.34 -13.63
CA GLY A 404 32.54 -13.42 -12.72
C GLY A 404 32.89 -14.81 -13.26
N VAL A 405 32.21 -15.83 -12.73
CA VAL A 405 32.51 -17.23 -13.02
C VAL A 405 32.08 -17.67 -14.44
N GLY A 406 31.18 -16.93 -15.09
CA GLY A 406 30.60 -17.26 -16.40
C GLY A 406 29.70 -18.50 -16.42
N MET A 407 29.16 -18.81 -17.60
CA MET A 407 28.27 -19.93 -17.91
C MET A 407 28.85 -20.79 -19.04
N GLY A 408 28.68 -22.11 -18.99
CA GLY A 408 29.01 -23.04 -20.07
C GLY A 408 27.76 -23.51 -20.81
N ASP A 409 27.92 -24.44 -21.76
CA ASP A 409 26.81 -25.01 -22.54
C ASP A 409 25.74 -25.65 -21.63
N ALA A 410 26.15 -26.38 -20.59
CA ALA A 410 25.24 -27.02 -19.65
C ALA A 410 24.41 -26.00 -18.84
N GLU A 411 25.01 -24.90 -18.38
CA GLU A 411 24.29 -23.83 -17.69
C GLU A 411 23.34 -23.09 -18.64
N LEU A 412 23.74 -22.86 -19.89
CA LEU A 412 22.92 -22.21 -20.92
C LEU A 412 21.68 -23.06 -21.29
N ARG A 413 21.84 -24.38 -21.44
CA ARG A 413 20.73 -25.35 -21.71
C ARG A 413 19.92 -25.75 -20.47
N GLY A 414 20.47 -25.48 -19.30
CA GLY A 414 19.89 -25.81 -18.01
C GLY A 414 19.26 -24.58 -17.35
N VAL A 415 20.02 -23.95 -16.46
CA VAL A 415 19.55 -22.91 -15.54
C VAL A 415 19.12 -21.64 -16.27
N PHE A 416 19.86 -21.27 -17.32
CA PHE A 416 19.57 -20.07 -18.09
C PHE A 416 18.27 -20.22 -18.87
N SER A 417 17.98 -21.39 -19.45
CA SER A 417 16.78 -21.65 -20.28
C SER A 417 15.58 -22.22 -19.53
N ARG A 418 15.71 -22.65 -18.27
CA ARG A 418 14.56 -23.18 -17.51
C ARG A 418 14.15 -22.20 -16.42
N ALA A 419 13.07 -21.48 -16.68
CA ALA A 419 12.50 -20.54 -15.72
C ALA A 419 12.07 -21.29 -14.45
N GLY A 420 12.61 -20.86 -13.30
CA GLY A 420 12.35 -21.50 -12.00
C GLY A 420 13.38 -22.54 -11.56
N SER A 421 14.34 -22.90 -12.41
CA SER A 421 15.47 -23.74 -11.99
C SER A 421 16.58 -22.87 -11.38
N ARG A 422 17.21 -23.33 -10.29
CA ARG A 422 18.23 -22.58 -9.57
C ARG A 422 19.62 -23.12 -9.85
N PHE A 423 20.58 -22.21 -10.02
CA PHE A 423 21.98 -22.59 -10.14
C PHE A 423 22.46 -23.36 -8.89
N ALA A 424 22.03 -22.91 -7.70
CA ALA A 424 22.40 -23.52 -6.44
C ALA A 424 21.87 -24.97 -6.24
N GLU A 425 20.93 -25.41 -7.08
CA GLU A 425 20.33 -26.76 -7.04
C GLU A 425 20.98 -27.70 -8.08
N GLN A 426 21.94 -27.21 -8.87
CA GLN A 426 22.68 -28.07 -9.80
C GLN A 426 23.56 -29.06 -9.01
N LEU A 427 23.59 -30.31 -9.46
CA LEU A 427 24.41 -31.37 -8.88
C LEU A 427 25.90 -30.98 -8.85
N GLU A 428 26.41 -30.40 -9.94
CA GLU A 428 27.81 -29.97 -10.03
C GLU A 428 28.17 -28.91 -8.98
N PHE A 429 27.28 -27.92 -8.75
CA PHE A 429 27.48 -26.93 -7.72
C PHE A 429 27.35 -27.53 -6.31
N THR A 430 26.40 -28.44 -6.10
CA THR A 430 26.21 -29.13 -4.81
C THR A 430 27.45 -29.93 -4.40
N LEU A 431 28.05 -30.64 -5.36
CA LEU A 431 29.29 -31.39 -5.13
C LEU A 431 30.47 -30.46 -4.82
N GLU A 432 30.58 -29.35 -5.54
CA GLU A 432 31.63 -28.37 -5.30
C GLU A 432 31.47 -27.67 -3.94
N ARG A 433 30.25 -27.30 -3.56
CA ARG A 433 29.96 -26.75 -2.23
C ARG A 433 30.32 -27.74 -1.13
N ALA A 434 30.07 -29.03 -1.34
CA ALA A 434 30.49 -30.07 -0.39
C ALA A 434 32.03 -30.17 -0.28
N ASP A 435 32.78 -29.87 -1.34
CA ASP A 435 34.24 -29.78 -1.28
C ASP A 435 34.70 -28.53 -0.51
N TRP A 436 34.01 -27.40 -0.70
CA TRP A 436 34.25 -26.15 0.03
C TRP A 436 33.98 -26.27 1.54
N GLU A 437 32.92 -26.99 1.90
CA GLU A 437 32.52 -27.26 3.29
C GLU A 437 33.52 -28.16 4.04
N ARG A 438 34.38 -28.91 3.33
CA ARG A 438 35.44 -29.75 3.95
C ARG A 438 36.67 -28.97 4.38
N LEU A 439 36.84 -27.73 3.92
CA LEU A 439 37.94 -26.89 4.37
C LEU A 439 37.67 -26.33 5.77
N ASP A 440 38.72 -26.06 6.54
CA ASP A 440 38.63 -25.41 7.85
C ASP A 440 39.41 -24.08 7.83
N PRO A 441 38.75 -22.92 7.93
CA PRO A 441 37.29 -22.71 7.91
C PRO A 441 36.68 -22.99 6.52
N PRO A 442 35.37 -23.28 6.40
CA PRO A 442 34.72 -23.57 5.12
C PRO A 442 34.59 -22.32 4.25
N VAL A 443 34.70 -22.49 2.93
CA VAL A 443 34.42 -21.39 1.96
C VAL A 443 32.91 -21.26 1.80
N THR A 444 32.36 -20.09 2.10
CA THR A 444 30.90 -19.88 2.12
C THR A 444 30.45 -18.97 0.98
N LEU A 445 29.38 -19.37 0.28
CA LEU A 445 28.74 -18.59 -0.78
C LEU A 445 27.28 -18.33 -0.45
N TYR A 446 26.87 -17.05 -0.47
CA TYR A 446 25.50 -16.60 -0.27
C TYR A 446 24.95 -16.01 -1.57
N PRO A 447 24.25 -16.80 -2.41
CA PRO A 447 23.70 -16.33 -3.67
C PRO A 447 22.39 -15.54 -3.46
N ASN A 448 22.20 -14.46 -4.22
CA ASN A 448 20.99 -13.65 -4.21
C ASN A 448 19.85 -14.29 -5.02
N SER A 449 20.19 -14.99 -6.11
CA SER A 449 19.22 -15.52 -7.06
C SER A 449 18.42 -16.71 -6.50
N ARG A 450 17.24 -16.42 -5.94
CA ARG A 450 16.32 -17.40 -5.33
C ARG A 450 15.21 -17.93 -6.24
N PHE A 451 14.99 -17.35 -7.42
CA PHE A 451 13.80 -17.66 -8.23
C PHE A 451 14.08 -18.15 -9.65
N GLY A 452 15.30 -17.99 -10.19
CA GLY A 452 15.65 -18.50 -11.52
C GLY A 452 14.84 -17.90 -12.68
N ILE A 453 14.35 -16.67 -12.54
CA ILE A 453 13.52 -15.96 -13.54
C ILE A 453 14.05 -14.56 -13.89
N GLY A 454 15.16 -14.11 -13.28
CA GLY A 454 15.67 -12.74 -13.41
C GLY A 454 15.95 -12.32 -14.86
N VAL A 455 16.36 -13.26 -15.72
CA VAL A 455 16.62 -13.00 -17.15
C VAL A 455 15.37 -12.59 -17.92
N LEU A 456 14.17 -13.04 -17.51
CA LEU A 456 12.94 -12.65 -18.19
C LEU A 456 12.58 -11.18 -17.95
N SER A 457 13.04 -10.59 -16.85
CA SER A 457 12.86 -9.16 -16.56
C SER A 457 13.53 -8.27 -17.62
N TYR A 458 14.55 -8.77 -18.31
CA TYR A 458 15.26 -8.02 -19.34
C TYR A 458 14.36 -7.66 -20.53
N PHE A 459 13.35 -8.49 -20.82
CA PHE A 459 12.36 -8.24 -21.87
C PHE A 459 11.39 -7.09 -21.54
N MET A 460 11.43 -6.53 -20.32
CA MET A 460 10.77 -5.27 -19.99
C MET A 460 11.44 -4.06 -20.65
N LEU A 461 12.75 -4.16 -20.95
CA LEU A 461 13.55 -3.11 -21.56
C LEU A 461 13.89 -3.38 -23.04
N ALA A 462 14.08 -4.65 -23.40
CA ALA A 462 14.66 -5.05 -24.68
C ALA A 462 13.82 -6.08 -25.44
N ASP A 463 13.93 -6.07 -26.77
CA ASP A 463 13.36 -7.09 -27.65
C ASP A 463 14.34 -8.22 -27.99
N ASP A 464 15.63 -7.95 -27.81
CA ASP A 464 16.73 -8.81 -28.21
C ASP A 464 17.85 -8.72 -27.16
N ILE A 465 18.33 -9.88 -26.75
CA ILE A 465 19.31 -10.06 -25.68
C ILE A 465 20.48 -10.84 -26.26
N ARG A 466 21.68 -10.29 -26.19
CA ARG A 466 22.91 -10.98 -26.56
C ARG A 466 23.70 -11.29 -25.29
N VAL A 467 24.04 -12.56 -25.12
CA VAL A 467 24.85 -13.04 -24.00
C VAL A 467 26.13 -13.64 -24.56
N THR A 468 27.28 -13.10 -24.16
CA THR A 468 28.59 -13.66 -24.43
C THR A 468 29.20 -14.09 -23.11
N THR A 469 29.59 -15.35 -22.97
CA THR A 469 29.99 -15.91 -21.68
C THR A 469 31.14 -16.90 -21.81
N CYS A 470 32.00 -16.94 -20.79
CA CYS A 470 33.16 -17.81 -20.69
C CYS A 470 33.22 -18.39 -19.28
N ARG A 471 32.92 -19.69 -19.15
CA ARG A 471 32.92 -20.40 -17.87
C ARG A 471 34.34 -20.59 -17.35
N MET A 472 34.58 -20.26 -16.08
CA MET A 472 35.75 -20.72 -15.35
C MET A 472 35.58 -22.21 -15.04
N GLY A 473 36.52 -23.06 -15.43
CA GLY A 473 36.57 -24.46 -15.04
C GLY A 473 36.77 -24.64 -13.53
N ARG A 474 36.60 -25.87 -13.03
CA ARG A 474 36.89 -26.21 -11.63
C ARG A 474 38.37 -26.05 -11.28
N ASP A 475 39.25 -26.15 -12.27
CA ASP A 475 40.69 -25.91 -12.19
C ASP A 475 41.07 -24.43 -12.27
N GLY A 476 40.08 -23.55 -12.43
CA GLY A 476 40.25 -22.11 -12.57
C GLY A 476 40.64 -21.64 -13.98
N VAL A 477 40.69 -22.54 -14.94
CA VAL A 477 41.05 -22.23 -16.32
C VAL A 477 39.82 -21.72 -17.10
N PRO A 478 39.93 -20.66 -17.93
CA PRO A 478 38.84 -20.24 -18.80
C PRO A 478 38.51 -21.33 -19.82
N GLY A 479 37.22 -21.68 -19.92
CA GLY A 479 36.67 -22.62 -20.89
C GLY A 479 36.35 -21.97 -22.25
N PRO A 480 35.53 -22.63 -23.09
CA PRO A 480 35.06 -22.08 -24.35
C PRO A 480 34.25 -20.80 -24.18
N VAL A 481 34.27 -19.95 -25.20
CA VAL A 481 33.44 -18.75 -25.29
C VAL A 481 32.17 -19.09 -26.05
N TYR A 482 31.03 -18.98 -25.36
CA TYR A 482 29.72 -19.14 -25.98
C TYR A 482 29.07 -17.80 -26.21
N GLU A 483 28.36 -17.69 -27.33
CA GLU A 483 27.47 -16.58 -27.62
C GLU A 483 26.05 -17.10 -27.86
N VAL A 484 25.09 -16.38 -27.29
CA VAL A 484 23.66 -16.64 -27.41
C VAL A 484 22.95 -15.34 -27.77
N SER A 485 22.04 -15.39 -28.74
CA SER A 485 21.11 -14.29 -29.03
C SER A 485 19.69 -14.79 -28.80
N VAL A 486 18.94 -14.08 -27.95
CA VAL A 486 17.56 -14.39 -27.58
C VAL A 486 16.67 -13.25 -28.02
N CYS A 487 15.84 -13.51 -29.03
CA CYS A 487 14.97 -12.50 -29.62
C CYS A 487 13.51 -12.59 -29.08
N GLY A 488 13.35 -12.94 -27.80
CA GLY A 488 12.05 -13.00 -27.12
C GLY A 488 11.91 -14.19 -26.15
N PRO A 489 10.96 -14.14 -25.19
CA PRO A 489 10.82 -15.14 -24.14
C PRO A 489 10.32 -16.51 -24.63
N GLY A 490 9.74 -16.60 -25.83
CA GLY A 490 9.29 -17.85 -26.46
C GLY A 490 10.26 -18.41 -27.50
N HIS A 491 11.32 -17.67 -27.85
CA HIS A 491 12.20 -18.01 -28.97
C HIS A 491 13.19 -19.12 -28.63
N LEU A 492 13.55 -19.90 -29.64
CA LEU A 492 14.74 -20.73 -29.57
C LEU A 492 15.95 -19.82 -29.70
N PHE A 493 17.01 -20.16 -28.99
CA PHE A 493 18.28 -19.52 -29.15
C PHE A 493 19.36 -20.56 -29.40
N ARG A 494 20.18 -20.27 -30.40
CA ARG A 494 21.34 -21.08 -30.76
C ARG A 494 22.48 -20.78 -29.79
N ILE A 495 23.14 -21.83 -29.33
CA ILE A 495 24.38 -21.72 -28.56
C ILE A 495 25.53 -21.84 -29.54
N VAL A 496 26.29 -20.77 -29.72
CA VAL A 496 27.38 -20.71 -30.71
C VAL A 496 28.71 -20.66 -29.98
N GLU A 497 29.55 -21.66 -30.20
CA GLU A 497 30.94 -21.62 -29.75
C GLU A 497 31.73 -20.63 -30.63
N ARG A 498 32.18 -19.52 -30.04
CA ARG A 498 32.99 -18.50 -30.72
C ARG A 498 34.48 -18.78 -30.64
N ALA A 499 34.93 -19.46 -29.59
CA ALA A 499 36.30 -19.90 -29.41
C ALA A 499 36.36 -21.07 -28.44
N ALA A 500 37.23 -22.04 -28.72
CA ALA A 500 37.48 -23.19 -27.84
C ALA A 500 38.03 -22.79 -26.46
N ARG A 501 38.59 -21.57 -26.34
CA ARG A 501 39.11 -21.04 -25.08
C ARG A 501 39.03 -19.52 -25.01
N GLY A 502 38.44 -19.00 -23.94
CA GLY A 502 38.39 -17.57 -23.65
C GLY A 502 39.70 -17.02 -23.09
N ARG A 503 39.86 -15.69 -23.16
CA ARG A 503 40.99 -14.98 -22.53
C ARG A 503 40.82 -14.88 -21.02
N GLU A 504 39.61 -14.55 -20.59
CA GLU A 504 39.23 -14.43 -19.18
C GLU A 504 37.81 -15.00 -18.97
N PRO A 505 37.48 -15.52 -17.78
CA PRO A 505 36.11 -15.88 -17.43
C PRO A 505 35.23 -14.65 -17.19
N GLY A 506 33.93 -14.78 -17.41
CA GLY A 506 32.94 -13.73 -17.18
C GLY A 506 31.72 -13.83 -18.09
N THR A 507 30.81 -12.87 -17.96
CA THR A 507 29.63 -12.73 -18.82
C THR A 507 29.42 -11.28 -19.25
N THR A 508 29.05 -11.10 -20.51
CA THR A 508 28.52 -9.84 -21.04
C THR A 508 27.09 -10.08 -21.47
N VAL A 509 26.15 -9.33 -20.88
CA VAL A 509 24.74 -9.31 -21.27
C VAL A 509 24.45 -7.96 -21.90
N ARG A 510 24.13 -7.94 -23.20
CA ARG A 510 23.72 -6.75 -23.95
C ARG A 510 22.23 -6.84 -24.26
N LEU A 511 21.48 -5.86 -23.76
CA LEU A 511 20.05 -5.68 -23.98
C LEU A 511 19.85 -4.64 -25.07
N TYR A 512 19.25 -5.02 -26.20
CA TYR A 512 18.90 -4.06 -27.25
C TYR A 512 17.54 -3.42 -26.94
N LEU A 513 17.57 -2.15 -26.57
CA LEU A 513 16.44 -1.43 -26.00
C LEU A 513 15.31 -1.25 -27.03
N ARG A 514 14.07 -1.41 -26.57
CA ARG A 514 12.90 -1.22 -27.44
C ARG A 514 12.64 0.28 -27.65
N PRO A 515 12.51 0.76 -28.90
CA PRO A 515 12.23 2.17 -29.19
C PRO A 515 10.95 2.65 -28.48
N GLY A 516 10.98 3.87 -27.92
CA GLY A 516 9.83 4.48 -27.24
C GLY A 516 9.39 3.79 -25.95
N THR A 517 10.18 2.85 -25.42
CA THR A 517 9.85 2.13 -24.17
C THR A 517 10.35 2.84 -22.92
N LEU A 518 11.41 3.63 -23.07
CA LEU A 518 12.04 4.40 -22.00
C LEU A 518 11.57 5.85 -22.07
N GLU A 519 11.37 6.46 -20.91
CA GLU A 519 11.03 7.89 -20.79
C GLU A 519 12.21 8.76 -21.21
N GLU A 520 11.94 9.98 -21.69
CA GLU A 520 12.99 10.95 -21.99
C GLU A 520 13.83 11.22 -20.73
N GLY A 521 15.14 10.97 -20.82
CA GLY A 521 16.08 11.14 -19.71
C GLY A 521 16.30 9.90 -18.84
N TRP A 522 15.66 8.76 -19.11
CA TRP A 522 15.99 7.51 -18.40
C TRP A 522 17.41 7.04 -18.76
N SER A 523 18.23 6.73 -17.76
CA SER A 523 19.53 6.09 -17.96
C SER A 523 19.85 5.02 -16.91
N CYS A 524 20.65 4.02 -17.29
CA CYS A 524 21.13 3.02 -16.34
C CYS A 524 22.00 3.62 -15.23
N VAL A 525 22.69 4.73 -15.52
CA VAL A 525 23.48 5.50 -14.56
C VAL A 525 22.57 6.06 -13.47
N ASP A 526 21.50 6.76 -13.85
CA ASP A 526 20.54 7.34 -12.90
C ASP A 526 19.83 6.27 -12.08
N VAL A 527 19.49 5.14 -12.70
CA VAL A 527 18.91 3.99 -11.97
C VAL A 527 19.88 3.48 -10.93
N LEU A 528 21.13 3.16 -11.29
CA LEU A 528 22.13 2.65 -10.36
C LEU A 528 22.46 3.67 -9.27
N GLU A 529 22.56 4.96 -9.57
CA GLU A 529 22.76 5.99 -8.54
C GLU A 529 21.60 6.09 -7.54
N ARG A 530 20.36 5.88 -8.00
CA ARG A 530 19.18 5.86 -7.11
C ARG A 530 19.14 4.61 -6.23
N VAL A 531 19.59 3.45 -6.71
CA VAL A 531 19.36 2.18 -6.03
C VAL A 531 20.60 1.51 -5.45
N LEU A 532 21.81 1.76 -5.94
CA LEU A 532 23.05 1.12 -5.47
C LEU A 532 23.81 2.05 -4.53
N GLY A 533 23.77 1.74 -3.23
CA GLY A 533 24.50 2.51 -2.21
C GLY A 533 25.91 2.02 -1.95
N ILE A 534 26.10 0.71 -1.77
CA ILE A 534 27.41 0.12 -1.45
C ILE A 534 27.66 -1.06 -2.39
N ALA A 535 28.62 -0.96 -3.30
CA ALA A 535 28.95 -2.09 -4.16
C ALA A 535 29.94 -3.04 -3.47
N GLU A 536 29.73 -4.35 -3.57
CA GLU A 536 30.69 -5.34 -3.04
C GLU A 536 31.94 -5.50 -3.94
N PHE A 537 31.76 -5.32 -5.25
CA PHE A 537 32.81 -5.34 -6.26
C PHE A 537 32.88 -4.01 -6.99
N ALA A 538 34.01 -3.72 -7.63
CA ALA A 538 34.21 -2.46 -8.33
C ALA A 538 33.16 -2.35 -9.45
N THR A 539 32.28 -1.35 -9.36
CA THR A 539 31.16 -1.20 -10.28
C THR A 539 31.26 0.12 -11.01
N THR A 540 31.10 0.14 -12.33
CA THR A 540 31.05 1.37 -13.13
C THR A 540 29.78 1.40 -13.98
N ALA A 541 29.27 2.59 -14.27
CA ALA A 541 28.14 2.81 -15.17
C ALA A 541 28.40 4.03 -16.06
N GLU A 542 28.15 3.92 -17.36
CA GLU A 542 28.37 4.98 -18.33
C GLU A 542 27.16 5.17 -19.27
N HIS A 543 26.75 6.42 -19.50
CA HIS A 543 25.76 6.80 -20.52
C HIS A 543 25.99 8.25 -20.99
N GLY A 544 26.08 8.48 -22.30
CA GLY A 544 26.15 9.84 -22.86
C GLY A 544 27.33 10.68 -22.34
N GLY A 545 28.44 10.05 -21.97
CA GLY A 545 29.61 10.72 -21.37
C GLY A 545 29.53 10.94 -19.85
N VAL A 546 28.38 10.65 -19.22
CA VAL A 546 28.24 10.61 -17.76
C VAL A 546 28.74 9.27 -17.25
N VAL A 547 29.73 9.29 -16.34
CA VAL A 547 30.33 8.09 -15.75
C VAL A 547 30.13 8.11 -14.23
N SER A 548 29.69 6.99 -13.69
CA SER A 548 29.52 6.75 -12.26
C SER A 548 30.32 5.54 -11.82
N GLU A 549 31.16 5.72 -10.80
CA GLU A 549 31.97 4.64 -10.21
C GLU A 549 31.62 4.35 -8.74
N TRP A 550 31.52 3.08 -8.37
CA TRP A 550 31.36 2.62 -7.00
C TRP A 550 32.62 1.88 -6.55
N VAL A 551 33.28 2.43 -5.53
CA VAL A 551 34.41 1.79 -4.87
C VAL A 551 33.90 0.68 -3.94
N PRO A 552 34.49 -0.53 -3.98
CA PRO A 552 34.07 -1.64 -3.13
C PRO A 552 33.96 -1.29 -1.64
N GLY A 553 32.82 -1.58 -1.02
CA GLY A 553 32.58 -1.38 0.42
C GLY A 553 32.37 0.08 0.85
N VAL A 554 32.45 1.04 -0.06
CA VAL A 554 32.27 2.47 0.25
C VAL A 554 30.86 2.90 -0.14
N LEU A 555 30.21 3.65 0.76
CA LEU A 555 28.90 4.25 0.50
C LEU A 555 29.02 5.37 -0.53
N ARG A 556 28.31 5.25 -1.64
CA ARG A 556 28.11 6.35 -2.58
C ARG A 556 27.07 7.31 -2.02
N THR A 557 27.42 8.59 -1.96
CA THR A 557 26.52 9.64 -1.49
C THR A 557 25.56 10.05 -2.61
N ARG A 558 24.34 10.40 -2.22
CA ARG A 558 23.33 10.98 -3.12
C ARG A 558 22.41 11.90 -2.35
N THR A 559 22.01 12.98 -2.99
CA THR A 559 20.97 13.90 -2.53
C THR A 559 19.70 13.64 -3.34
N GLN A 560 18.57 13.43 -2.65
CA GLN A 560 17.28 13.27 -3.32
C GLN A 560 16.86 14.60 -3.99
N ALA A 561 16.46 14.55 -5.25
CA ALA A 561 16.03 15.76 -5.95
C ALA A 561 14.62 16.20 -5.50
N TYR A 562 14.37 17.53 -5.52
CA TYR A 562 13.09 18.09 -5.12
C TYR A 562 11.96 17.60 -6.05
N GLY A 563 10.93 16.96 -5.50
CA GLY A 563 9.78 16.44 -6.26
C GLY A 563 9.88 14.98 -6.70
N GLU A 564 10.98 14.26 -6.41
CA GLU A 564 11.07 12.82 -6.64
C GLU A 564 10.06 12.06 -5.76
N THR A 565 9.08 11.40 -6.38
CA THR A 565 8.04 10.62 -5.71
C THR A 565 8.46 9.18 -5.39
N GLU A 566 9.47 8.65 -6.08
CA GLU A 566 9.96 7.29 -5.86
C GLU A 566 11.03 7.24 -4.75
N PRO A 567 11.07 6.15 -3.95
CA PRO A 567 12.12 5.97 -2.94
C PRO A 567 13.48 5.79 -3.62
N ALA A 568 14.37 6.76 -3.41
CA ALA A 568 15.75 6.77 -3.88
C ALA A 568 16.75 6.86 -2.73
N LEU A 569 17.99 6.47 -2.98
CA LEU A 569 19.09 6.61 -2.03
C LEU A 569 19.27 8.09 -1.70
N ASN A 570 19.20 8.41 -0.43
CA ASN A 570 19.45 9.74 0.09
C ASN A 570 20.36 9.59 1.30
N ALA A 571 21.66 9.84 1.12
CA ALA A 571 22.65 9.79 2.19
C ALA A 571 23.82 10.69 1.78
N HIS A 572 24.03 11.79 2.50
CA HIS A 572 25.06 12.79 2.19
C HIS A 572 25.42 13.62 3.42
N GLY A 573 26.37 14.55 3.26
CA GLY A 573 26.97 15.35 4.33
C GLY A 573 28.09 14.58 5.04
N SER A 574 28.32 14.84 6.33
CA SER A 574 29.28 14.07 7.13
C SER A 574 28.86 12.60 7.25
N LEU A 575 29.82 11.68 7.05
CA LEU A 575 29.62 10.23 7.16
C LEU A 575 30.57 9.62 8.19
N VAL A 576 30.06 8.76 9.06
CA VAL A 576 30.85 8.07 10.09
C VAL A 576 30.64 6.55 9.96
N PRO A 577 31.53 5.84 9.24
CA PRO A 577 31.43 4.39 9.06
C PRO A 577 31.88 3.62 10.31
N TRP A 578 31.19 2.54 10.64
CA TRP A 578 31.60 1.60 11.69
C TRP A 578 32.61 0.58 11.14
N ALA A 579 33.90 0.84 11.35
CA ALA A 579 34.99 0.01 10.81
C ALA A 579 35.03 -1.42 11.38
N GLU A 580 34.52 -1.63 12.60
CA GLU A 580 34.49 -2.94 13.29
C GLU A 580 33.17 -3.71 13.06
N ALA A 581 32.40 -3.34 12.04
CA ALA A 581 31.17 -4.04 11.72
C ALA A 581 31.42 -5.54 11.41
N PRO A 582 30.52 -6.45 11.83
CA PRO A 582 30.61 -7.86 11.48
C PRO A 582 30.66 -8.06 9.96
N GLU A 583 31.31 -9.14 9.52
CA GLU A 583 31.32 -9.52 8.10
C GLU A 583 29.88 -9.62 7.56
N GLY A 584 29.66 -9.01 6.39
CA GLY A 584 28.34 -8.90 5.77
C GLY A 584 27.46 -7.75 6.30
N VAL A 585 27.98 -6.89 7.17
CA VAL A 585 27.28 -5.68 7.63
C VAL A 585 28.08 -4.43 7.36
N HIS A 586 27.42 -3.38 6.88
CA HIS A 586 27.97 -2.02 6.91
C HIS A 586 26.98 -1.12 7.65
N VAL A 587 27.47 -0.35 8.62
CA VAL A 587 26.70 0.71 9.28
C VAL A 587 27.45 2.02 9.09
N VAL A 588 26.81 2.99 8.46
CA VAL A 588 27.36 4.33 8.25
C VAL A 588 26.38 5.35 8.79
N TRP A 589 26.76 6.08 9.84
CA TRP A 589 25.95 7.21 10.29
C TRP A 589 26.09 8.36 9.28
N CYS A 590 24.98 8.97 8.88
CA CYS A 590 24.95 10.01 7.87
C CYS A 590 24.26 11.26 8.37
N GLU A 591 24.79 12.42 7.97
CA GLU A 591 24.28 13.72 8.37
C GLU A 591 22.89 13.96 7.81
N ARG A 592 22.68 13.69 6.53
CA ARG A 592 21.40 13.88 5.85
C ARG A 592 20.93 12.57 5.25
N GLY A 593 19.63 12.33 5.32
CA GLY A 593 19.00 11.13 4.77
C GLY A 593 19.24 9.86 5.61
N GLY A 594 19.24 8.70 4.97
CA GLY A 594 19.42 7.36 5.53
C GLY A 594 18.86 6.28 4.60
N ALA A 595 19.28 5.04 4.79
CA ALA A 595 18.88 3.94 3.91
C ALA A 595 19.02 2.55 4.55
N LEU A 596 18.12 1.64 4.16
CA LEU A 596 18.32 0.21 4.35
C LEU A 596 18.75 -0.39 3.00
N LEU A 597 19.88 -1.07 2.98
CA LEU A 597 20.42 -1.74 1.81
C LEU A 597 20.47 -3.26 2.05
N VAL A 598 20.20 -4.04 1.01
CA VAL A 598 20.43 -5.48 0.97
C VAL A 598 21.33 -5.77 -0.21
N ASP A 599 22.49 -6.37 0.07
CA ASP A 599 23.52 -6.65 -0.94
C ASP A 599 23.91 -5.38 -1.73
N GLY A 600 23.92 -4.24 -1.05
CA GLY A 600 24.25 -2.93 -1.62
C GLY A 600 23.08 -2.16 -2.22
N LEU A 601 21.95 -2.82 -2.47
CA LEU A 601 20.78 -2.23 -3.13
C LEU A 601 19.76 -1.70 -2.13
N LEU A 602 19.23 -0.50 -2.38
CA LEU A 602 18.19 0.14 -1.60
C LEU A 602 16.93 -0.73 -1.56
N VAL A 603 16.44 -0.93 -0.35
CA VAL A 603 15.17 -1.59 -0.05
C VAL A 603 14.42 -0.79 1.01
N ALA A 604 13.10 -0.95 1.04
CA ALA A 604 12.25 -0.41 2.09
C ALA A 604 11.68 -1.54 2.96
N PRO A 605 11.61 -1.40 4.28
CA PRO A 605 10.91 -2.39 5.10
C PRO A 605 9.40 -2.32 4.83
N LYS A 606 8.75 -3.49 4.68
CA LYS A 606 7.30 -3.57 4.54
C LYS A 606 6.59 -3.23 5.86
N VAL A 607 7.17 -3.65 6.98
CA VAL A 607 6.76 -3.23 8.32
C VAL A 607 7.40 -1.87 8.60
N ARG A 608 6.58 -0.81 8.65
CA ARG A 608 7.03 0.57 8.91
C ARG A 608 6.54 1.06 10.27
N SER A 609 7.15 2.14 10.76
CA SER A 609 6.80 2.78 12.02
C SER A 609 6.91 1.83 13.22
N THR A 610 8.03 1.12 13.29
CA THR A 610 8.35 0.15 14.35
C THR A 610 9.85 0.17 14.63
N GLY A 611 10.22 0.38 15.89
CA GLY A 611 11.61 0.38 16.33
C GLY A 611 12.41 1.50 15.68
N VAL A 612 13.51 1.14 15.00
CA VAL A 612 14.40 2.09 14.34
C VAL A 612 13.86 2.60 12.99
N PHE A 613 12.79 2.01 12.46
CA PHE A 613 12.24 2.41 11.16
C PHE A 613 11.10 3.43 11.28
N GLY A 614 11.24 4.56 10.58
CA GLY A 614 10.23 5.60 10.44
C GLY A 614 9.15 5.31 9.40
N ALA A 615 8.22 6.24 9.23
CA ALA A 615 7.07 6.10 8.32
C ALA A 615 7.40 6.45 6.84
N LYS A 616 8.38 7.33 6.62
CA LYS A 616 8.67 7.97 5.32
C LYS A 616 9.94 7.44 4.65
N GLY A 617 10.02 7.63 3.33
CA GLY A 617 11.22 7.36 2.52
C GLY A 617 11.68 5.90 2.56
N SER A 618 13.00 5.70 2.71
CA SER A 618 13.69 4.40 2.87
C SER A 618 13.39 3.70 4.19
N GLY A 619 12.67 4.37 5.12
CA GLY A 619 12.37 3.86 6.44
C GLY A 619 13.47 4.10 7.48
N LEU A 620 14.70 4.45 7.11
CA LEU A 620 15.79 4.75 8.06
C LEU A 620 16.33 6.16 7.84
N THR A 621 16.54 6.93 8.91
CA THR A 621 17.05 8.31 8.85
C THR A 621 18.19 8.49 9.85
N GLY A 622 19.28 9.14 9.45
CA GLY A 622 20.50 9.34 10.22
C GLY A 622 21.53 8.21 10.10
N ALA A 623 21.16 7.09 9.47
CA ALA A 623 22.08 5.98 9.23
C ALA A 623 21.77 5.24 7.93
N VAL A 624 22.81 4.64 7.34
CA VAL A 624 22.73 3.66 6.27
C VAL A 624 23.17 2.31 6.82
N VAL A 625 22.32 1.29 6.68
CA VAL A 625 22.62 -0.08 7.10
C VAL A 625 22.53 -0.98 5.89
N ASN A 626 23.63 -1.65 5.54
CA ASN A 626 23.68 -2.66 4.50
C ASN A 626 23.79 -4.05 5.10
N LEU A 627 22.90 -4.96 4.71
CA LEU A 627 22.88 -6.35 5.13
C LEU A 627 23.22 -7.26 3.94
N SER A 628 24.23 -8.10 4.08
CA SER A 628 24.64 -9.08 3.07
C SER A 628 25.09 -10.39 3.72
N GLY A 629 25.24 -11.43 2.90
CA GLY A 629 25.67 -12.75 3.37
C GLY A 629 24.75 -13.34 4.45
N PRO A 630 25.26 -13.69 5.64
CA PRO A 630 24.46 -14.29 6.71
C PRO A 630 23.42 -13.36 7.32
N TRP A 631 23.52 -12.04 7.08
CA TRP A 631 22.59 -11.03 7.59
C TRP A 631 21.48 -10.68 6.59
N SER A 632 21.55 -11.19 5.35
CA SER A 632 20.56 -10.91 4.31
C SER A 632 19.18 -11.52 4.67
N PRO A 633 18.06 -10.81 4.45
CA PRO A 633 16.74 -11.29 4.83
C PRO A 633 16.34 -12.61 4.12
N GLY A 634 15.52 -13.40 4.80
CA GLY A 634 14.94 -14.64 4.30
C GLY A 634 13.91 -14.43 3.17
N SER A 635 13.23 -13.28 3.12
CA SER A 635 12.29 -12.96 2.06
C SER A 635 12.25 -11.47 1.66
N LEU A 636 12.35 -11.24 0.35
CA LEU A 636 12.11 -9.95 -0.32
C LEU A 636 10.84 -10.04 -1.16
N SER A 637 10.22 -8.90 -1.46
CA SER A 637 9.12 -8.80 -2.43
C SER A 637 9.56 -9.22 -3.84
N VAL A 638 8.58 -9.51 -4.71
CA VAL A 638 8.84 -9.92 -6.11
C VAL A 638 9.61 -8.86 -6.90
N ASP A 639 9.33 -7.57 -6.66
CA ASP A 639 10.06 -6.43 -7.23
C ASP A 639 11.41 -6.16 -6.55
N ARG A 640 11.76 -6.93 -5.52
CA ARG A 640 12.97 -6.79 -4.68
C ARG A 640 13.16 -5.40 -4.07
N GLN A 641 12.12 -4.57 -4.01
CA GLN A 641 12.17 -3.24 -3.42
C GLN A 641 11.82 -3.26 -1.93
N HIS A 642 11.19 -4.34 -1.44
CA HIS A 642 10.71 -4.41 -0.07
C HIS A 642 11.23 -5.63 0.68
N VAL A 643 11.65 -5.42 1.93
CA VAL A 643 11.94 -6.51 2.88
C VAL A 643 10.62 -6.94 3.51
N VAL A 644 10.28 -8.22 3.35
CA VAL A 644 9.02 -8.79 3.88
C VAL A 644 9.19 -9.24 5.33
N ASP A 645 10.37 -9.74 5.69
CA ASP A 645 10.71 -10.12 7.06
C ASP A 645 10.80 -8.89 7.98
N ASP A 646 10.53 -9.08 9.27
CA ASP A 646 10.77 -8.05 10.28
C ASP A 646 12.25 -8.00 10.67
N VAL A 647 12.99 -7.08 10.03
CA VAL A 647 14.41 -6.85 10.29
C VAL A 647 14.67 -5.75 11.32
N ALA A 648 13.63 -5.13 11.90
CA ALA A 648 13.78 -4.01 12.83
C ALA A 648 14.59 -4.38 14.10
N PRO A 649 14.41 -5.57 14.72
CA PRO A 649 15.20 -5.97 15.88
C PRO A 649 16.70 -6.11 15.55
N VAL A 650 17.02 -6.79 14.44
CA VAL A 650 18.40 -7.04 14.01
C VAL A 650 19.11 -5.72 13.66
N VAL A 651 18.45 -4.85 12.92
CA VAL A 651 19.00 -3.54 12.56
C VAL A 651 19.16 -2.65 13.80
N GLY A 652 18.21 -2.67 14.73
CA GLY A 652 18.31 -1.99 16.02
C GLY A 652 19.51 -2.45 16.86
N ASP A 653 19.76 -3.76 16.94
CA ASP A 653 20.92 -4.33 17.64
C ASP A 653 22.26 -3.93 17.00
N LEU A 654 22.32 -3.90 15.67
CA LEU A 654 23.50 -3.43 14.93
C LEU A 654 23.76 -1.94 15.16
N LEU A 655 22.73 -1.10 15.09
CA LEU A 655 22.84 0.33 15.37
C LEU A 655 23.25 0.60 16.82
N ARG A 656 22.75 -0.16 17.80
CA ARG A 656 23.20 -0.04 19.21
C ARG A 656 24.68 -0.33 19.39
N ARG A 657 25.21 -1.36 18.72
CA ARG A 657 26.64 -1.69 18.75
C ARG A 657 27.48 -0.62 18.04
N ALA A 658 27.00 -0.13 16.89
CA ALA A 658 27.68 0.91 16.12
C ALA A 658 27.63 2.30 16.78
N ALA A 659 26.65 2.59 17.64
CA ALA A 659 26.42 3.93 18.19
C ALA A 659 27.58 4.45 19.06
N GLY A 660 28.42 3.56 19.61
CA GLY A 660 29.61 3.94 20.37
C GLY A 660 30.51 4.90 19.58
N ILE A 661 30.73 4.64 18.28
CA ILE A 661 31.67 5.42 17.46
C ILE A 661 31.27 6.89 17.33
N LEU A 662 29.97 7.22 17.47
CA LEU A 662 29.49 8.60 17.45
C LEU A 662 30.14 9.44 18.56
N ALA A 663 30.49 8.83 19.69
CA ALA A 663 31.14 9.51 20.79
C ALA A 663 32.63 9.81 20.54
N ASP A 664 33.25 9.13 19.59
CA ASP A 664 34.69 9.24 19.29
C ASP A 664 34.98 10.19 18.12
N VAL A 665 33.93 10.70 17.45
CA VAL A 665 34.04 11.63 16.31
C VAL A 665 34.55 13.00 16.77
N ASP A 666 35.64 13.51 16.21
CA ASP A 666 36.04 14.89 16.45
C ASP A 666 35.19 15.85 15.58
N VAL A 667 34.27 16.61 16.21
CA VAL A 667 33.36 17.53 15.47
C VAL A 667 34.12 18.73 14.94
N ASP A 668 35.18 19.14 15.63
CA ASP A 668 36.00 20.30 15.26
C ASP A 668 36.90 19.98 14.05
N ALA A 669 37.16 18.69 13.79
CA ALA A 669 37.89 18.22 12.62
C ALA A 669 37.01 18.07 11.35
N LEU A 670 35.67 18.08 11.50
CA LEU A 670 34.70 17.89 10.41
C LEU A 670 34.11 19.20 9.88
N THR A 671 34.34 20.33 10.56
CA THR A 671 34.00 21.66 10.05
C THR A 671 35.04 22.09 9.01
N ASP A 672 34.56 22.43 7.81
CA ASP A 672 35.39 22.97 6.73
C ASP A 672 36.20 24.18 7.24
N ALA A 673 37.52 24.18 7.04
CA ALA A 673 38.41 25.19 7.62
C ALA A 673 38.12 26.62 7.09
N ASP A 674 37.34 26.73 6.01
CA ASP A 674 36.90 27.97 5.38
C ASP A 674 35.46 28.38 5.76
N ALA A 675 34.77 27.63 6.64
CA ALA A 675 33.44 28.00 7.11
C ALA A 675 33.50 29.24 8.03
N PRO A 676 32.57 30.21 7.90
CA PRO A 676 32.55 31.40 8.74
C PRO A 676 32.47 31.02 10.22
N ALA A 677 33.10 31.78 11.11
CA ALA A 677 33.13 31.52 12.56
C ALA A 677 31.72 31.49 13.23
N ASP A 678 30.67 31.85 12.48
CA ASP A 678 29.26 31.78 12.86
C ASP A 678 28.51 30.57 12.28
N ALA A 679 29.20 29.62 11.60
CA ALA A 679 28.60 28.38 11.12
C ALA A 679 28.27 27.46 12.31
N ASP A 680 26.99 27.39 12.68
CA ASP A 680 26.49 26.61 13.81
C ASP A 680 26.92 25.12 13.69
N ALA A 681 27.69 24.62 14.67
CA ALA A 681 28.11 23.22 14.83
C ALA A 681 26.94 22.21 15.05
N GLY A 682 25.70 22.62 14.77
CA GLY A 682 24.48 21.86 15.06
C GLY A 682 24.12 20.80 14.01
N GLU A 683 24.60 20.93 12.77
CA GLU A 683 24.17 20.09 11.64
C GLU A 683 24.93 18.76 11.51
N GLY A 684 26.19 18.70 11.97
CA GLY A 684 27.07 17.53 11.81
C GLY A 684 26.62 16.25 12.54
N VAL A 685 27.32 15.13 12.33
CA VAL A 685 27.04 13.85 13.00
C VAL A 685 28.11 13.53 14.03
N PRO A 686 27.81 13.50 15.34
CA PRO A 686 26.52 13.82 15.97
C PRO A 686 26.40 15.32 16.33
N GLY A 687 25.25 15.91 16.04
CA GLY A 687 24.92 17.32 16.32
C GLY A 687 23.49 17.47 16.84
N PHE A 688 23.17 18.59 17.50
CA PHE A 688 21.85 18.81 18.10
C PHE A 688 20.71 18.74 17.06
N GLU A 689 20.89 19.39 15.91
CA GLU A 689 19.86 19.42 14.86
C GLU A 689 19.72 18.06 14.19
N TRP A 690 20.84 17.34 14.03
CA TRP A 690 20.84 15.96 13.56
C TRP A 690 20.01 15.04 14.47
N VAL A 691 20.26 15.06 15.79
CA VAL A 691 19.48 14.25 16.76
C VAL A 691 17.99 14.60 16.70
N CYS A 692 17.65 15.90 16.64
CA CYS A 692 16.25 16.33 16.55
C CYS A 692 15.56 15.80 15.29
N ARG A 693 16.28 15.78 14.16
CA ARG A 693 15.75 15.28 12.89
C ARG A 693 15.55 13.77 12.91
N VAL A 694 16.52 13.03 13.46
CA VAL A 694 16.41 11.59 13.67
C VAL A 694 15.24 11.29 14.62
N ALA A 695 15.10 12.01 15.74
CA ALA A 695 14.01 11.80 16.70
C ALA A 695 12.60 12.02 16.12
N ALA A 696 12.48 12.90 15.11
CA ALA A 696 11.21 13.19 14.46
C ALA A 696 10.72 12.06 13.53
N GLU A 697 11.63 11.23 12.99
CA GLU A 697 11.28 10.09 12.12
C GLU A 697 11.45 8.73 12.85
N SER A 698 12.45 8.62 13.74
CA SER A 698 12.82 7.43 14.49
C SER A 698 13.33 7.78 15.90
N PRO A 699 12.44 7.92 16.90
CA PRO A 699 12.84 8.24 18.27
C PRO A 699 13.71 7.16 18.89
N VAL A 700 13.50 5.88 18.56
CA VAL A 700 14.34 4.78 19.06
C VAL A 700 15.78 4.93 18.59
N LEU A 701 16.01 5.33 17.33
CA LEU A 701 17.36 5.56 16.84
C LEU A 701 18.03 6.77 17.51
N ALA A 702 17.26 7.82 17.78
CA ALA A 702 17.75 8.97 18.55
C ALA A 702 18.08 8.59 20.00
N ASP A 703 17.28 7.74 20.64
CA ASP A 703 17.57 7.20 21.98
C ASP A 703 18.88 6.39 21.98
N ILE A 704 19.09 5.55 20.96
CA ILE A 704 20.33 4.78 20.78
C ILE A 704 21.54 5.72 20.69
N ALA A 705 21.49 6.72 19.81
CA ALA A 705 22.57 7.66 19.60
C ALA A 705 22.88 8.49 20.88
N THR A 706 21.85 9.10 21.48
CA THR A 706 22.01 9.93 22.69
C THR A 706 22.40 9.13 23.93
N SER A 707 22.00 7.87 24.03
CA SER A 707 22.46 6.97 25.09
C SER A 707 23.94 6.64 24.96
N ALA A 708 24.43 6.39 23.74
CA ALA A 708 25.85 6.14 23.49
C ALA A 708 26.72 7.36 23.81
N LEU A 709 26.28 8.57 23.41
CA LEU A 709 26.97 9.83 23.73
C LEU A 709 27.08 10.06 25.24
N ALA A 710 25.97 9.91 25.96
CA ALA A 710 25.96 10.11 27.40
C ALA A 710 26.77 9.05 28.15
N ALA A 711 26.79 7.79 27.68
CA ALA A 711 27.61 6.73 28.28
C ALA A 711 29.11 7.03 28.20
N ARG A 712 29.54 7.84 27.24
CA ARG A 712 30.92 8.33 27.09
C ARG A 712 31.13 9.75 27.62
N GLY A 713 30.13 10.34 28.28
CA GLY A 713 30.21 11.68 28.87
C GLY A 713 30.33 12.80 27.84
N ARG A 714 29.85 12.58 26.61
CA ARG A 714 29.89 13.57 25.53
C ARG A 714 28.58 14.35 25.45
N ASP A 715 28.70 15.65 25.63
CA ASP A 715 27.61 16.61 25.50
C ASP A 715 27.55 17.23 24.10
N LEU A 716 26.36 17.60 23.64
CA LEU A 716 26.14 18.32 22.39
C LEU A 716 25.90 19.80 22.68
N VAL A 717 26.70 20.70 22.10
CA VAL A 717 26.55 22.16 22.30
C VAL A 717 25.83 22.77 21.10
N PHE A 718 24.76 23.54 21.36
CA PHE A 718 24.05 24.28 20.33
C PHE A 718 23.63 25.67 20.84
N LYS A 719 24.02 26.73 20.12
CA LYS A 719 23.76 28.14 20.48
C LYS A 719 24.05 28.47 21.96
N GLY A 720 25.18 27.96 22.47
CA GLY A 720 25.66 28.18 23.83
C GLY A 720 25.01 27.30 24.91
N LEU A 721 24.19 26.31 24.55
CA LEU A 721 23.54 25.38 25.46
C LEU A 721 24.08 23.96 25.27
N SER A 722 24.40 23.27 26.37
CA SER A 722 24.78 21.84 26.37
C SER A 722 23.55 20.93 26.46
N PHE A 723 23.49 19.87 25.67
CA PHE A 723 22.41 18.88 25.63
C PHE A 723 22.99 17.47 25.74
N GLY A 724 22.19 16.50 26.23
CA GLY A 724 22.62 15.12 26.32
C GLY A 724 23.45 14.78 27.57
N THR A 725 23.54 15.71 28.52
CA THR A 725 24.32 15.51 29.76
C THR A 725 23.84 14.29 30.54
N ALA A 726 24.74 13.68 31.33
CA ALA A 726 24.43 12.50 32.12
C ALA A 726 23.25 12.71 33.09
N THR A 727 23.03 13.94 33.56
CA THR A 727 21.94 14.29 34.49
C THR A 727 20.68 14.75 33.78
N ALA A 728 20.78 15.61 32.77
CA ALA A 728 19.62 16.21 32.11
C ALA A 728 19.06 15.32 30.99
N GLY A 729 19.92 14.54 30.34
CA GLY A 729 19.57 13.77 29.15
C GLY A 729 19.33 14.65 27.93
N PHE A 730 18.59 14.11 26.96
CA PHE A 730 18.27 14.82 25.72
C PHE A 730 16.76 14.81 25.50
N LEU A 731 16.13 15.98 25.60
CA LEU A 731 14.74 16.19 25.21
C LEU A 731 14.72 17.27 24.11
N PRO A 732 14.31 16.94 22.86
CA PRO A 732 14.43 17.88 21.75
C PRO A 732 13.73 19.24 22.00
N MET A 733 12.62 19.24 22.76
CA MET A 733 11.89 20.46 23.10
C MET A 733 12.58 21.36 24.13
N ASP A 734 13.66 20.94 24.81
CA ASP A 734 14.37 21.76 25.81
C ASP A 734 14.76 23.14 25.24
N PHE A 735 15.09 23.20 23.95
CA PHE A 735 15.50 24.43 23.28
C PHE A 735 14.37 25.47 23.18
N SER A 736 13.12 25.05 22.99
CA SER A 736 11.95 25.94 22.93
C SER A 736 11.22 26.08 24.28
N LEU A 737 11.38 25.09 25.16
CA LEU A 737 10.71 25.01 26.46
C LEU A 737 11.31 26.02 27.46
N LEU A 738 12.63 26.08 27.56
CA LEU A 738 13.34 26.81 28.62
C LEU A 738 13.43 28.32 28.33
N PRO A 739 13.31 29.20 29.34
CA PRO A 739 13.44 30.66 29.15
C PRO A 739 14.83 31.08 28.68
N ARG A 740 14.91 32.13 27.84
CA ARG A 740 16.18 32.66 27.31
C ARG A 740 16.32 34.16 27.57
N SER A 741 17.52 34.59 27.95
CA SER A 741 17.80 35.98 28.38
C SER A 741 17.90 37.02 27.24
N ARG A 742 17.87 36.62 25.96
CA ARG A 742 17.87 37.56 24.81
C ARG A 742 17.04 37.03 23.64
N GLY A 743 16.25 37.94 23.06
CA GLY A 743 15.37 37.70 21.93
C GLY A 743 16.10 37.11 20.73
N GLY A 744 15.48 36.10 20.14
CA GLY A 744 15.93 35.42 18.94
C GLY A 744 14.83 34.47 18.49
N SER A 745 13.85 35.01 17.78
CA SER A 745 12.86 34.24 17.02
C SER A 745 13.56 33.46 15.90
N GLY A 746 13.23 32.19 15.73
CA GLY A 746 13.45 31.52 14.44
C GLY A 746 13.61 30.02 14.46
N TYR A 747 14.13 29.40 15.53
CA TYR A 747 14.32 27.94 15.55
C TYR A 747 13.19 27.26 16.32
N SER A 748 12.15 26.86 15.58
CA SER A 748 11.16 25.88 16.02
C SER A 748 11.68 24.51 15.58
N SER A 749 11.80 23.54 16.49
CA SER A 749 12.09 22.15 16.12
C SER A 749 10.96 21.65 15.22
N ALA A 750 11.24 21.67 13.91
CA ALA A 750 10.29 22.03 12.84
C ALA A 750 9.13 21.05 12.55
N ARG A 751 8.78 20.14 13.45
CA ARG A 751 7.64 19.24 13.24
C ARG A 751 6.67 19.06 14.40
N TRP A 752 7.05 19.32 15.65
CA TRP A 752 6.21 18.93 16.80
C TRP A 752 5.82 20.09 17.72
N ALA A 753 6.37 21.29 17.54
CA ALA A 753 5.87 22.50 18.20
C ALA A 753 4.71 23.18 17.43
N LYS A 754 4.04 22.44 16.53
CA LYS A 754 2.93 22.98 15.73
C LYS A 754 1.59 23.06 16.46
N ASP A 755 1.47 22.47 17.65
CA ASP A 755 0.16 22.30 18.28
C ASP A 755 -0.20 23.37 19.31
N GLY A 756 0.64 24.38 19.57
CA GLY A 756 0.26 25.51 20.44
C GLY A 756 -0.08 25.16 21.91
N GLU A 757 -0.11 23.87 22.27
CA GLU A 757 -0.36 23.36 23.61
C GLU A 757 0.86 23.59 24.50
N ASP A 758 0.64 24.28 25.62
CA ASP A 758 1.63 24.39 26.68
C ASP A 758 1.91 23.01 27.31
N VAL A 759 3.16 22.77 27.73
CA VAL A 759 3.46 21.53 28.45
C VAL A 759 2.84 21.56 29.85
N PRO A 760 2.48 20.40 30.41
CA PRO A 760 2.09 20.32 31.80
C PRO A 760 3.17 20.90 32.73
N ASP A 761 2.75 21.64 33.76
CA ASP A 761 3.64 22.42 34.64
C ASP A 761 4.78 21.57 35.26
N HIS A 762 4.49 20.32 35.62
CA HIS A 762 5.49 19.39 36.18
C HIS A 762 6.59 19.01 35.18
N VAL A 763 6.29 18.98 33.87
CA VAL A 763 7.27 18.72 32.81
C VAL A 763 8.18 19.94 32.66
N TYR A 764 7.61 21.15 32.66
CA TYR A 764 8.41 22.38 32.65
C TYR A 764 9.35 22.47 33.86
N LEU A 765 8.83 22.23 35.06
CA LEU A 765 9.62 22.23 36.29
C LEU A 765 10.67 21.12 36.30
N TRP A 766 10.34 19.93 35.80
CA TRP A 766 11.28 18.82 35.62
C TRP A 766 12.48 19.21 34.77
N ARG A 767 12.26 19.87 33.63
CA ARG A 767 13.36 20.27 32.73
C ARG A 767 14.21 21.39 33.32
N LEU A 768 13.63 22.33 34.05
CA LEU A 768 14.38 23.33 34.80
C LEU A 768 15.28 22.67 35.86
N LEU A 769 14.73 21.75 36.66
CA LEU A 769 15.45 20.99 37.69
C LEU A 769 16.57 20.11 37.11
N ALA A 770 16.29 19.38 36.04
CA ALA A 770 17.23 18.48 35.38
C ALA A 770 18.50 19.21 34.90
N ARG A 771 18.33 20.48 34.49
CA ARG A 771 19.40 21.33 33.95
C ARG A 771 19.95 22.35 34.93
N ARG A 772 19.41 22.41 36.16
CA ARG A 772 19.71 23.45 37.16
C ARG A 772 19.68 24.85 36.55
N HIS A 773 18.62 25.15 35.82
CA HIS A 773 18.50 26.42 35.09
C HIS A 773 18.38 27.61 36.05
N PRO A 774 19.02 28.77 35.79
CA PRO A 774 18.96 29.94 36.69
C PRO A 774 17.55 30.46 37.00
N ALA A 775 16.61 30.27 36.07
CA ALA A 775 15.20 30.62 36.30
C ALA A 775 14.52 29.82 37.44
N LEU A 776 15.19 28.80 38.02
CA LEU A 776 14.73 28.16 39.25
C LEU A 776 14.81 29.10 40.46
N ASP A 777 15.74 30.06 40.46
CA ASP A 777 15.94 30.96 41.60
C ASP A 777 14.66 31.77 41.86
N ASP A 778 14.04 32.31 40.80
CA ASP A 778 12.77 33.05 40.86
C ASP A 778 11.61 32.20 41.38
N LEU A 779 11.58 30.90 41.05
CA LEU A 779 10.56 29.97 41.53
C LEU A 779 10.83 29.52 42.98
N ALA A 780 12.10 29.42 43.37
CA ALA A 780 12.53 29.04 44.71
C ALA A 780 12.23 30.14 45.75
N GLU A 781 12.16 31.42 45.33
CA GLU A 781 11.68 32.51 46.18
C GLU A 781 10.22 32.30 46.63
N LEU A 782 9.38 31.71 45.78
CA LEU A 782 7.97 31.44 46.06
C LEU A 782 7.75 30.08 46.73
N CYS A 783 8.55 29.09 46.37
CA CYS A 783 8.45 27.71 46.84
C CYS A 783 9.87 27.17 47.16
N PRO A 784 10.38 27.41 48.38
CA PRO A 784 11.72 26.98 48.78
C PRO A 784 11.94 25.47 48.66
N GLU A 785 10.88 24.66 48.70
CA GLU A 785 10.94 23.19 48.56
C GLU A 785 11.57 22.72 47.24
N ILE A 786 11.64 23.59 46.21
CA ILE A 786 12.34 23.32 44.94
C ILE A 786 13.84 23.06 45.17
N GLY A 787 14.46 23.74 46.14
CA GLY A 787 15.89 23.60 46.44
C GLY A 787 16.27 22.22 47.00
N ASP A 788 15.32 21.53 47.63
CA ASP A 788 15.51 20.23 48.30
C ASP A 788 15.26 19.04 47.38
N VAL A 789 15.01 19.28 46.10
CA VAL A 789 14.70 18.26 45.11
C VAL A 789 15.95 17.45 44.77
N GLY A 790 15.95 16.17 45.15
CA GLY A 790 16.97 15.19 44.73
C GLY A 790 17.00 14.92 43.21
N PRO A 791 17.84 13.99 42.74
CA PRO A 791 18.02 13.72 41.31
C PRO A 791 16.70 13.41 40.58
N VAL A 792 16.50 14.07 39.44
CA VAL A 792 15.31 13.89 38.59
C VAL A 792 15.58 12.90 37.46
N LEU A 793 14.51 12.36 36.86
CA LEU A 793 14.61 11.38 35.78
C LEU A 793 15.38 11.96 34.59
N ARG A 794 16.31 11.18 34.02
CA ARG A 794 17.02 11.55 32.79
C ARG A 794 16.08 11.43 31.59
N ALA A 795 16.03 12.47 30.76
CA ALA A 795 15.24 12.45 29.53
C ALA A 795 15.93 11.72 28.39
N VAL A 796 15.15 11.02 27.58
CA VAL A 796 15.55 10.45 26.29
C VAL A 796 14.68 11.04 25.17
N PRO A 797 15.16 11.10 23.92
CA PRO A 797 14.38 11.63 22.79
C PRO A 797 12.96 11.08 22.66
N SER A 798 12.73 9.79 22.91
CA SER A 798 11.39 9.18 22.86
C SER A 798 10.41 9.68 23.93
N ASP A 799 10.88 10.27 25.03
CA ASP A 799 10.00 10.84 26.05
C ASP A 799 9.12 11.94 25.46
N GLN A 800 9.63 12.70 24.49
CA GLN A 800 8.83 13.74 23.82
C GLN A 800 7.59 13.17 23.12
N TRP A 801 7.68 11.96 22.56
CA TRP A 801 6.54 11.26 21.98
C TRP A 801 5.56 10.77 23.04
N LEU A 802 6.07 10.24 24.16
CA LEU A 802 5.26 9.80 25.30
C LEU A 802 4.55 10.96 25.99
N LEU A 803 5.10 12.17 25.89
CA LEU A 803 4.45 13.40 26.32
C LEU A 803 3.33 13.84 25.38
N GLY A 804 3.00 13.15 24.27
CA GLY A 804 1.79 13.46 23.49
C GLY A 804 0.48 13.11 24.21
N SER A 805 -0.59 13.87 23.95
CA SER A 805 -1.90 13.69 24.64
C SER A 805 -2.52 12.29 24.45
N SER A 806 -2.28 11.64 23.32
CA SER A 806 -2.72 10.26 23.01
C SER A 806 -1.88 9.20 23.73
N ALA A 807 -0.55 9.34 23.72
CA ALA A 807 0.38 8.36 24.30
C ALA A 807 0.34 8.29 25.84
N ARG A 808 -0.12 9.37 26.50
CA ARG A 808 -0.31 9.42 27.96
C ARG A 808 -1.48 8.55 28.47
N ARG A 809 -2.39 8.12 27.60
CA ARG A 809 -3.62 7.40 27.96
C ARG A 809 -3.47 5.90 27.73
N LEU A 810 -4.11 5.07 28.56
CA LEU A 810 -4.12 3.60 28.39
C LEU A 810 -4.52 3.16 26.97
N GLY A 811 -5.41 3.90 26.31
CA GLY A 811 -5.80 3.65 24.92
C GLY A 811 -4.64 3.70 23.92
N GLY A 812 -3.73 4.67 24.06
CA GLY A 812 -2.62 4.92 23.13
C GLY A 812 -1.31 4.21 23.45
N ILE A 813 -1.19 3.58 24.62
CA ILE A 813 0.02 2.86 25.04
C ILE A 813 0.44 1.74 24.07
N PRO A 814 -0.46 0.88 23.55
CA PRO A 814 -0.05 -0.16 22.59
C PRO A 814 0.55 0.38 21.30
N ASP A 815 0.07 1.51 20.81
CA ASP A 815 0.62 2.13 19.62
C ASP A 815 2.00 2.74 19.89
N ALA A 816 2.18 3.39 21.04
CA ALA A 816 3.48 3.83 21.49
C ALA A 816 4.46 2.65 21.68
N ALA A 817 4.00 1.53 22.25
CA ALA A 817 4.79 0.32 22.44
C ALA A 817 5.25 -0.31 21.11
N ARG A 818 4.33 -0.41 20.14
CA ARG A 818 4.64 -0.86 18.79
C ARG A 818 5.65 0.06 18.09
N PHE A 819 5.44 1.38 18.17
CA PHE A 819 6.31 2.37 17.55
C PHE A 819 7.72 2.36 18.14
N LEU A 820 7.83 2.26 19.46
CA LEU A 820 9.10 2.26 20.20
C LEU A 820 9.74 0.87 20.31
N ALA A 821 9.15 -0.16 19.68
CA ALA A 821 9.58 -1.57 19.78
C ALA A 821 9.82 -2.04 21.23
N SER A 822 8.86 -1.72 22.10
CA SER A 822 8.86 -2.03 23.52
C SER A 822 7.54 -2.70 23.91
N THR A 823 7.43 -3.20 25.14
CA THR A 823 6.18 -3.76 25.63
C THR A 823 5.25 -2.66 26.16
N SER A 824 3.93 -2.88 26.10
CA SER A 824 2.95 -1.94 26.66
C SER A 824 3.19 -1.67 28.15
N ARG A 825 3.76 -2.63 28.89
CA ARG A 825 4.10 -2.48 30.31
C ARG A 825 5.29 -1.54 30.51
N GLU A 826 6.37 -1.71 29.76
CA GLU A 826 7.54 -0.81 29.82
C GLU A 826 7.18 0.64 29.43
N ILE A 827 6.33 0.80 28.41
CA ILE A 827 5.83 2.14 28.04
C ILE A 827 4.96 2.74 29.14
N ALA A 828 4.07 1.95 29.73
CA ALA A 828 3.25 2.38 30.86
C ALA A 828 4.09 2.78 32.07
N GLU A 829 5.13 2.02 32.42
CA GLU A 829 6.11 2.36 33.47
C GLU A 829 6.82 3.68 33.14
N ARG A 830 7.24 3.86 31.88
CA ARG A 830 7.91 5.10 31.45
C ARG A 830 6.98 6.31 31.53
N VAL A 831 5.74 6.19 31.06
CA VAL A 831 4.71 7.26 31.12
C VAL A 831 4.37 7.61 32.58
N ALA A 832 4.23 6.62 33.46
CA ALA A 832 4.03 6.84 34.88
C ALA A 832 5.24 7.56 35.52
N GLY A 833 6.45 7.12 35.18
CA GLY A 833 7.70 7.77 35.59
C GLY A 833 7.84 9.22 35.11
N LEU A 834 7.20 9.58 34.00
CA LEU A 834 7.13 10.94 33.46
C LEU A 834 6.07 11.84 34.15
N GLY A 835 5.37 11.36 35.19
CA GLY A 835 4.42 12.16 35.98
C GLY A 835 2.94 11.95 35.62
N PHE A 836 2.62 10.85 34.92
CA PHE A 836 1.26 10.46 34.52
C PHE A 836 0.83 9.14 35.17
N PRO A 837 0.41 9.17 36.45
CA PRO A 837 0.17 7.95 37.24
C PRO A 837 -1.03 7.12 36.79
N ASP A 838 -1.93 7.67 35.98
CA ASP A 838 -3.11 6.93 35.49
C ASP A 838 -2.74 5.76 34.55
N ALA A 839 -1.53 5.78 33.99
CA ALA A 839 -0.98 4.70 33.18
C ALA A 839 -0.18 3.66 33.99
N ASP A 840 0.01 3.83 35.30
CA ASP A 840 0.95 3.02 36.10
C ASP A 840 0.57 1.52 36.15
N PRO A 841 1.45 0.62 35.67
CA PRO A 841 1.18 -0.81 35.63
C PRO A 841 1.34 -1.54 36.96
N LEU A 842 1.71 -0.86 38.06
CA LEU A 842 1.67 -1.41 39.42
C LEU A 842 0.27 -1.87 39.84
N HIS A 843 -0.77 -1.33 39.21
CA HIS A 843 -2.17 -1.66 39.48
C HIS A 843 -2.76 -2.66 38.48
N TRP A 844 -1.94 -3.15 37.55
CA TRP A 844 -2.35 -4.18 36.60
C TRP A 844 -2.14 -5.55 37.21
N GLU A 845 -3.02 -6.50 36.90
CA GLU A 845 -2.80 -7.91 37.22
C GLU A 845 -1.47 -8.39 36.60
N PRO A 846 -0.73 -9.32 37.24
CA PRO A 846 0.58 -9.76 36.76
C PRO A 846 0.58 -10.22 35.30
N ASP A 847 -0.49 -10.90 34.89
CA ASP A 847 -0.68 -11.48 33.55
C ASP A 847 -1.46 -10.56 32.58
N ALA A 848 -1.83 -9.35 33.01
CA ALA A 848 -2.57 -8.42 32.17
C ALA A 848 -1.71 -7.95 30.99
N ARG A 849 -2.26 -8.09 29.77
CA ARG A 849 -1.61 -7.65 28.52
C ARG A 849 -2.46 -6.61 27.82
N LEU A 850 -1.92 -5.41 27.67
CA LEU A 850 -2.57 -4.33 26.93
C LEU A 850 -2.18 -4.41 25.45
N THR A 851 -3.16 -4.63 24.59
CA THR A 851 -3.04 -4.81 23.14
C THR A 851 -3.88 -3.78 22.41
N ALA A 852 -3.60 -3.52 21.12
CA ALA A 852 -4.38 -2.55 20.34
C ALA A 852 -5.89 -2.90 20.27
N ALA A 853 -6.27 -4.18 20.38
CA ALA A 853 -7.67 -4.59 20.35
C ALA A 853 -8.39 -4.28 21.67
N ASN A 854 -7.76 -4.61 22.80
CA ASN A 854 -8.39 -4.45 24.12
C ASN A 854 -8.25 -3.02 24.68
N ALA A 855 -7.23 -2.26 24.26
CA ALA A 855 -7.05 -0.87 24.65
C ALA A 855 -8.20 0.04 24.18
N ARG A 856 -8.98 -0.38 23.18
CA ARG A 856 -10.20 0.31 22.71
C ARG A 856 -11.25 0.47 23.80
N ALA A 857 -11.23 -0.38 24.84
CA ALA A 857 -12.06 -0.22 26.04
C ALA A 857 -11.87 1.17 26.67
N PHE A 858 -10.64 1.68 26.66
CA PHE A 858 -10.26 2.93 27.33
C PHE A 858 -10.52 4.19 26.49
N GLY A 859 -10.77 4.02 25.18
CA GLY A 859 -11.23 5.06 24.25
C GLY A 859 -10.12 5.98 23.74
N GLU A 860 -9.97 6.06 22.41
CA GLU A 860 -9.04 7.00 21.74
C GLU A 860 -9.73 8.29 21.24
N GLY A 861 -11.05 8.45 21.44
CA GLY A 861 -11.81 9.62 20.96
C GLY A 861 -13.14 9.89 21.67
N ALA A 862 -13.36 9.33 22.86
CA ALA A 862 -14.50 9.71 23.68
C ALA A 862 -14.21 11.08 24.34
N ALA A 863 -15.25 11.91 24.51
CA ALA A 863 -15.15 13.18 25.25
C ALA A 863 -14.55 13.00 26.66
N TYR A 864 -14.63 11.80 27.24
CA TYR A 864 -14.10 11.45 28.55
C TYR A 864 -13.39 10.07 28.53
N PRO A 865 -12.04 10.02 28.53
CA PRO A 865 -11.29 8.76 28.55
C PRO A 865 -11.45 8.04 29.90
N LEU A 866 -11.45 6.70 29.87
CA LEU A 866 -11.49 5.90 31.09
C LEU A 866 -10.13 5.91 31.79
N THR A 867 -10.12 6.43 33.01
CA THR A 867 -8.97 6.45 33.92
C THR A 867 -9.27 5.56 35.12
N ARG A 868 -8.26 5.29 35.96
CA ARG A 868 -8.46 4.56 37.22
C ARG A 868 -9.47 5.22 38.17
N ARG A 869 -9.59 6.54 38.09
CA ARG A 869 -10.54 7.33 38.90
C ARG A 869 -11.92 7.40 38.25
N SER A 870 -12.05 7.00 36.99
CA SER A 870 -13.32 7.01 36.30
C SER A 870 -14.26 6.00 36.93
N ARG A 871 -15.47 6.46 37.20
CA ARG A 871 -16.55 5.59 37.65
C ARG A 871 -17.11 4.84 36.45
N VAL A 872 -17.15 3.51 36.51
CA VAL A 872 -17.70 2.66 35.45
C VAL A 872 -19.20 2.46 35.68
N THR A 873 -20.04 3.08 34.85
CA THR A 873 -21.50 2.87 34.82
C THR A 873 -21.86 1.75 33.83
N ALA A 874 -23.14 1.32 33.84
CA ALA A 874 -23.59 0.25 32.95
C ALA A 874 -23.45 0.64 31.47
N ASN A 875 -23.71 1.90 31.13
CA ASN A 875 -23.49 2.45 29.78
C ASN A 875 -22.02 2.41 29.37
N VAL A 876 -21.14 2.91 30.24
CA VAL A 876 -19.71 2.95 29.94
C VAL A 876 -19.14 1.55 29.74
N LEU A 877 -19.62 0.56 30.53
CA LEU A 877 -19.25 -0.84 30.38
C LEU A 877 -19.81 -1.45 29.09
N HIS A 878 -21.06 -1.15 28.74
CA HIS A 878 -21.70 -1.60 27.50
C HIS A 878 -20.97 -1.05 26.26
N ASP A 879 -20.65 0.24 26.25
CA ASP A 879 -19.92 0.90 25.16
C ASP A 879 -18.47 0.39 25.06
N ALA A 880 -17.83 0.12 26.19
CA ALA A 880 -16.51 -0.51 26.21
C ALA A 880 -16.58 -1.93 25.61
N ALA A 881 -17.61 -2.71 25.93
CA ALA A 881 -17.83 -4.05 25.39
C ALA A 881 -18.09 -4.02 23.87
N ALA A 882 -18.91 -3.07 23.40
CA ALA A 882 -19.17 -2.83 21.98
C ALA A 882 -17.88 -2.45 21.22
N ARG A 883 -17.06 -1.56 21.77
CA ARG A 883 -15.76 -1.15 21.18
C ARG A 883 -14.74 -2.29 21.12
N MET A 884 -14.68 -3.10 22.18
CA MET A 884 -13.84 -4.31 22.23
C MET A 884 -14.37 -5.44 21.35
N ARG A 885 -15.66 -5.40 20.97
CA ARG A 885 -16.40 -6.52 20.37
C ARG A 885 -16.34 -7.77 21.25
N ALA A 886 -16.47 -7.58 22.56
CA ALA A 886 -16.44 -8.63 23.58
C ALA A 886 -17.76 -8.65 24.35
N ASP A 887 -18.00 -9.72 25.11
CA ASP A 887 -19.11 -9.74 26.05
C ASP A 887 -18.83 -8.86 27.28
N VAL A 888 -19.90 -8.45 27.95
CA VAL A 888 -19.84 -7.52 29.10
C VAL A 888 -19.01 -8.08 30.26
N ALA A 889 -19.06 -9.38 30.51
CA ALA A 889 -18.33 -10.01 31.61
C ALA A 889 -16.82 -10.02 31.34
N ALA A 890 -16.43 -10.36 30.11
CA ALA A 890 -15.05 -10.32 29.65
C ALA A 890 -14.50 -8.89 29.67
N THR A 891 -15.28 -7.88 29.25
CA THR A 891 -14.90 -6.47 29.37
C THR A 891 -14.79 -6.03 30.82
N ALA A 892 -15.71 -6.42 31.70
CA ALA A 892 -15.64 -6.09 33.13
C ALA A 892 -14.39 -6.70 33.79
N ALA A 893 -14.08 -7.97 33.51
CA ALA A 893 -12.85 -8.62 33.96
C ALA A 893 -11.60 -7.93 33.41
N HIS A 894 -11.63 -7.52 32.14
CA HIS A 894 -10.54 -6.76 31.53
C HIS A 894 -10.31 -5.42 32.24
N LEU A 895 -11.36 -4.61 32.44
CA LEU A 895 -11.24 -3.32 33.15
C LEU A 895 -10.75 -3.49 34.59
N ARG A 896 -11.20 -4.52 35.31
CA ARG A 896 -10.68 -4.87 36.65
C ARG A 896 -9.20 -5.22 36.61
N GLY A 897 -8.77 -5.98 35.61
CA GLY A 897 -7.37 -6.36 35.41
C GLY A 897 -6.41 -5.19 35.18
N PHE A 898 -6.93 -4.02 34.80
CA PHE A 898 -6.18 -2.76 34.66
C PHE A 898 -6.47 -1.76 35.79
N GLY A 899 -7.07 -2.20 36.90
CA GLY A 899 -7.21 -1.44 38.14
C GLY A 899 -8.47 -0.59 38.26
N LEU A 900 -9.46 -0.72 37.36
CA LEU A 900 -10.76 -0.05 37.48
C LEU A 900 -11.70 -0.84 38.38
N THR A 901 -12.53 -0.12 39.14
CA THR A 901 -13.57 -0.74 39.97
C THR A 901 -14.86 -0.91 39.17
N VAL A 902 -15.25 -2.15 38.87
CA VAL A 902 -16.51 -2.49 38.21
C VAL A 902 -17.40 -3.28 39.18
N PRO A 903 -18.42 -2.66 39.79
CA PRO A 903 -19.34 -3.35 40.70
C PRO A 903 -20.16 -4.45 40.00
N GLU A 904 -20.49 -5.54 40.71
CA GLU A 904 -21.28 -6.66 40.15
C GLU A 904 -22.68 -6.25 39.66
N HIS A 905 -23.31 -5.25 40.29
CA HIS A 905 -24.63 -4.78 39.85
C HIS A 905 -24.54 -4.06 38.49
N VAL A 906 -23.47 -3.30 38.25
CA VAL A 906 -23.20 -2.64 36.97
C VAL A 906 -22.99 -3.68 35.85
N GLU A 907 -22.24 -4.73 36.14
CA GLU A 907 -22.02 -5.84 35.21
C GLU A 907 -23.33 -6.58 34.86
N ARG A 908 -24.15 -6.91 35.88
CA ARG A 908 -25.47 -7.52 35.68
C ARG A 908 -26.41 -6.63 34.85
N GLN A 909 -26.35 -5.33 35.08
CA GLN A 909 -27.18 -4.37 34.37
C GLN A 909 -26.75 -4.19 32.91
N ALA A 910 -25.45 -4.08 32.64
CA ALA A 910 -24.92 -3.95 31.28
C ALA A 910 -25.12 -5.23 30.45
N ALA A 911 -25.13 -6.41 31.09
CA ALA A 911 -25.36 -7.70 30.45
C ALA A 911 -26.85 -8.02 30.22
N ALA A 912 -27.77 -7.28 30.85
CA ALA A 912 -29.19 -7.55 30.75
C ALA A 912 -29.76 -7.07 29.40
N SER A 913 -30.34 -7.99 28.63
CA SER A 913 -31.03 -7.70 27.37
C SER A 913 -32.50 -7.32 27.56
N ASP A 914 -32.86 -6.76 28.72
CA ASP A 914 -34.26 -6.46 29.05
C ASP A 914 -34.62 -5.04 28.61
N ASP A 915 -35.65 -4.90 27.77
CA ASP A 915 -36.18 -3.61 27.28
C ASP A 915 -36.60 -2.67 28.42
N LEU A 916 -36.80 -3.20 29.63
CA LEU A 916 -37.05 -2.43 30.86
C LEU A 916 -35.90 -1.46 31.21
N LEU A 917 -34.66 -1.80 30.83
CA LEU A 917 -33.44 -1.06 31.17
C LEU A 917 -33.02 -0.05 30.10
N VAL A 918 -33.62 -0.13 28.91
CA VAL A 918 -33.30 0.73 27.77
C VAL A 918 -34.06 2.06 27.90
N GLU A 919 -33.30 3.12 28.15
CA GLU A 919 -33.73 4.50 28.00
C GLU A 919 -33.59 4.89 26.52
N ARG A 920 -34.70 5.26 25.88
CA ARG A 920 -34.68 5.72 24.48
C ARG A 920 -34.78 7.24 24.44
N PRO A 921 -33.66 7.97 24.41
CA PRO A 921 -33.68 9.40 24.15
C PRO A 921 -34.15 9.67 22.71
N MET A 922 -34.37 10.95 22.40
CA MET A 922 -34.80 11.38 21.07
C MET A 922 -33.69 11.29 20.00
N SER A 923 -32.43 11.07 20.39
CA SER A 923 -31.29 10.78 19.52
C SER A 923 -31.19 9.28 19.24
N ASP A 924 -30.61 8.89 18.10
CA ASP A 924 -30.52 7.49 17.63
C ASP A 924 -29.67 6.54 18.51
N GLU A 925 -29.17 7.01 19.66
CA GLU A 925 -28.39 6.22 20.63
C GLU A 925 -29.26 5.85 21.84
N ALA A 926 -29.69 4.59 21.92
CA ALA A 926 -30.39 4.06 23.09
C ALA A 926 -29.38 3.80 24.23
N GLY A 927 -29.54 4.48 25.37
CA GLY A 927 -28.74 4.25 26.57
C GLY A 927 -29.41 3.30 27.56
N LEU A 928 -28.66 2.72 28.48
CA LEU A 928 -29.16 2.04 29.68
C LEU A 928 -29.38 3.05 30.80
N LEU A 929 -30.34 2.77 31.69
CA LEU A 929 -30.52 3.54 32.94
C LEU A 929 -29.22 3.56 33.76
N ASP A 930 -29.00 4.59 34.56
CA ASP A 930 -27.90 4.64 35.53
C ASP A 930 -28.38 4.21 36.93
N SER A 931 -27.50 3.60 37.74
CA SER A 931 -27.86 3.09 39.07
C SER A 931 -27.84 4.14 40.19
N ASP A 932 -27.32 5.33 39.89
CA ASP A 932 -27.14 6.42 40.85
C ASP A 932 -28.33 7.35 41.01
N THR A 933 -29.22 7.38 40.01
CA THR A 933 -30.43 8.18 40.03
C THR A 933 -31.64 7.28 40.21
N ALA A 934 -32.63 7.77 40.95
CA ALA A 934 -33.90 7.07 41.02
C ALA A 934 -34.53 7.03 39.62
N VAL A 935 -35.00 5.85 39.20
CA VAL A 935 -35.62 5.68 37.89
C VAL A 935 -36.79 6.66 37.76
N PRO A 936 -36.80 7.53 36.73
CA PRO A 936 -37.83 8.55 36.59
C PRO A 936 -39.23 7.91 36.53
N PRO A 937 -40.25 8.48 37.20
CA PRO A 937 -41.62 8.00 37.14
C PRO A 937 -42.17 7.90 35.71
N GLY A 938 -41.71 8.79 34.82
CA GLY A 938 -42.02 8.72 33.39
C GLY A 938 -41.53 7.44 32.72
N HIS A 939 -40.33 6.96 33.06
CA HIS A 939 -39.81 5.67 32.56
C HIS A 939 -40.62 4.50 33.10
N ILE A 940 -40.92 4.49 34.40
CA ILE A 940 -41.75 3.47 35.05
C ILE A 940 -43.14 3.41 34.38
N ALA A 941 -43.74 4.58 34.16
CA ALA A 941 -45.04 4.67 33.49
C ALA A 941 -44.98 4.21 32.04
N ARG A 942 -43.94 4.60 31.28
CA ARG A 942 -43.75 4.16 29.88
C ARG A 942 -43.66 2.65 29.82
N VAL A 943 -42.83 2.07 30.68
CA VAL A 943 -42.61 0.62 30.73
C VAL A 943 -43.89 -0.12 31.14
N ALA A 944 -44.63 0.39 32.12
CA ALA A 944 -45.92 -0.16 32.52
C ALA A 944 -46.92 -0.18 31.36
N VAL A 945 -47.01 0.90 30.57
CA VAL A 945 -47.89 1.00 29.40
C VAL A 945 -47.41 0.13 28.23
N ALA A 946 -46.11 0.12 27.94
CA ALA A 946 -45.54 -0.61 26.81
C ALA A 946 -45.54 -2.13 27.01
N SER A 947 -45.36 -2.59 28.24
CA SER A 947 -45.30 -4.01 28.60
C SER A 947 -46.60 -4.57 29.20
N ASP A 948 -47.67 -3.76 29.27
CA ASP A 948 -48.95 -4.06 29.95
C ASP A 948 -48.77 -4.62 31.38
N LEU A 949 -47.78 -4.08 32.10
CA LEU A 949 -47.47 -4.44 33.48
C LEU A 949 -48.03 -3.40 34.45
N SER A 950 -48.34 -3.82 35.69
CA SER A 950 -48.64 -2.85 36.74
C SER A 950 -47.38 -2.10 37.17
N VAL A 951 -47.54 -0.86 37.66
CA VAL A 951 -46.41 -0.08 38.20
C VAL A 951 -45.64 -0.84 39.27
N ALA A 952 -46.34 -1.60 40.14
CA ALA A 952 -45.72 -2.41 41.18
C ALA A 952 -44.81 -3.53 40.62
N GLU A 953 -45.23 -4.18 39.52
CA GLU A 953 -44.44 -5.23 38.87
C GLU A 953 -43.22 -4.66 38.15
N VAL A 954 -43.36 -3.50 37.50
CA VAL A 954 -42.23 -2.78 36.88
C VAL A 954 -41.20 -2.38 37.92
N CYS A 955 -41.64 -1.77 39.03
CA CYS A 955 -40.75 -1.41 40.14
C CYS A 955 -40.01 -2.64 40.70
N ARG A 956 -40.73 -3.76 40.94
CA ARG A 956 -40.11 -4.99 41.43
C ARG A 956 -38.98 -5.49 40.53
N ARG A 957 -39.18 -5.46 39.21
CA ARG A 957 -38.16 -5.89 38.23
C ARG A 957 -36.97 -4.94 38.19
N LEU A 958 -37.19 -3.64 38.15
CA LEU A 958 -36.12 -2.64 38.17
C LEU A 958 -35.30 -2.69 39.48
N THR A 959 -35.95 -2.93 40.63
CA THR A 959 -35.24 -3.15 41.91
C THR A 959 -34.39 -4.42 41.89
N ALA A 960 -34.80 -5.48 41.18
CA ALA A 960 -33.99 -6.69 41.04
C ALA A 960 -32.67 -6.45 40.28
N TYR A 961 -32.64 -5.42 39.41
CA TYR A 961 -31.43 -4.92 38.75
C TYR A 961 -30.60 -3.96 39.63
N GLY A 962 -31.04 -3.67 40.85
CA GLY A 962 -30.35 -2.78 41.79
C GLY A 962 -30.66 -1.29 41.60
N LEU A 963 -31.66 -0.95 40.79
CA LEU A 963 -32.07 0.43 40.55
C LEU A 963 -32.97 0.95 41.68
N ALA A 964 -32.72 2.18 42.12
CA ALA A 964 -33.63 2.88 43.01
C ALA A 964 -34.90 3.27 42.24
N VAL A 965 -36.07 2.84 42.70
CA VAL A 965 -37.35 3.13 42.05
C VAL A 965 -38.23 3.96 42.96
N ASP A 966 -38.79 5.05 42.45
CA ASP A 966 -39.82 5.84 43.11
C ASP A 966 -41.06 5.91 42.22
N PRO A 967 -42.13 5.14 42.51
CA PRO A 967 -43.36 5.18 41.72
C PRO A 967 -44.22 6.42 42.01
N GLY A 968 -43.76 7.37 42.84
CA GLY A 968 -44.63 8.28 43.58
C GLY A 968 -45.78 8.91 42.82
N GLY A 969 -46.97 8.78 43.41
CA GLY A 969 -48.23 9.30 42.89
C GLY A 969 -48.77 8.62 41.62
N LEU A 970 -48.00 7.73 40.95
CA LEU A 970 -48.45 7.04 39.74
C LEU A 970 -49.64 6.13 40.05
N PRO A 971 -50.71 6.16 39.22
CA PRO A 971 -51.78 5.19 39.33
C PRO A 971 -51.27 3.77 38.96
N PRO A 972 -51.91 2.69 39.44
CA PRO A 972 -51.49 1.31 39.16
C PRO A 972 -51.37 0.99 37.65
N ARG A 973 -52.16 1.68 36.82
CA ARG A 973 -52.10 1.69 35.36
C ARG A 973 -52.12 3.15 34.86
N PRO A 974 -50.96 3.71 34.48
CA PRO A 974 -50.85 5.06 33.92
C PRO A 974 -51.56 5.18 32.57
N SER A 975 -52.16 6.34 32.33
CA SER A 975 -52.79 6.67 31.03
C SER A 975 -51.79 7.33 30.07
N ALA A 976 -52.15 7.41 28.79
CA ALA A 976 -51.36 8.17 27.80
C ALA A 976 -51.24 9.65 28.15
N GLU A 977 -52.26 10.23 28.80
CA GLU A 977 -52.21 11.61 29.31
C GLU A 977 -51.18 11.77 30.43
N ASP A 978 -51.06 10.78 31.33
CA ASP A 978 -50.04 10.79 32.39
C ASP A 978 -48.64 10.72 31.79
N LEU A 979 -48.43 9.91 30.74
CA LEU A 979 -47.15 9.89 30.01
C LEU A 979 -46.81 11.23 29.37
N MET A 980 -47.78 11.89 28.75
CA MET A 980 -47.58 13.22 28.16
C MET A 980 -47.23 14.26 29.22
N LEU A 981 -47.83 14.19 30.42
CA LEU A 981 -47.51 15.04 31.56
C LEU A 981 -46.12 14.76 32.16
N LEU A 982 -45.64 13.53 32.14
CA LEU A 982 -44.34 13.14 32.71
C LEU A 982 -43.17 13.35 31.74
N SER A 983 -43.45 13.53 30.45
CA SER A 983 -42.46 13.80 29.40
C SER A 983 -42.14 15.29 29.37
N GLU A 984 -40.87 15.67 29.47
CA GLU A 984 -40.49 17.09 29.49
C GLU A 984 -41.03 17.83 28.28
N ARG A 985 -40.88 17.21 27.10
CA ARG A 985 -41.33 17.71 25.79
C ARG A 985 -42.82 17.52 25.53
N GLY A 986 -43.56 16.87 26.44
CA GLY A 986 -44.99 16.62 26.31
C GLY A 986 -45.35 15.60 25.21
N THR A 987 -44.42 14.71 24.85
CA THR A 987 -44.57 13.75 23.74
C THR A 987 -44.93 12.34 24.22
N GLY A 988 -44.93 12.10 25.53
CA GLY A 988 -45.07 10.77 26.11
C GLY A 988 -43.81 9.90 26.00
N ARG A 989 -42.66 10.51 25.67
CA ARG A 989 -41.34 9.86 25.55
C ARG A 989 -40.29 10.62 26.36
N ALA A 990 -39.16 9.96 26.62
CA ALA A 990 -38.00 10.59 27.24
C ALA A 990 -37.52 11.81 26.42
N PRO A 991 -36.89 12.83 27.03
CA PRO A 991 -36.54 12.91 28.45
C PRO A 991 -37.76 13.07 29.39
N TRP A 992 -37.63 12.55 30.61
CA TRP A 992 -38.67 12.55 31.64
C TRP A 992 -38.44 13.68 32.65
N LEU A 993 -39.52 14.28 33.16
CA LEU A 993 -39.40 15.29 34.21
C LEU A 993 -38.73 14.70 35.46
N ASP A 994 -37.75 15.43 35.98
CA ASP A 994 -37.14 15.16 37.26
C ASP A 994 -38.02 15.72 38.40
N ARG A 995 -38.37 14.85 39.37
CA ARG A 995 -39.15 15.23 40.55
C ARG A 995 -38.35 16.02 41.59
N ALA A 996 -37.02 15.92 41.56
CA ALA A 996 -36.15 16.71 42.44
C ALA A 996 -36.11 18.19 42.01
N ARG A 997 -36.42 18.49 40.74
CA ARG A 997 -36.46 19.85 40.19
C ARG A 997 -37.89 20.42 40.24
N VAL A 998 -37.96 21.75 40.33
CA VAL A 998 -39.23 22.46 40.17
C VAL A 998 -39.68 22.31 38.72
N THR A 999 -40.94 21.96 38.48
CA THR A 999 -41.47 21.79 37.13
C THR A 999 -41.37 23.11 36.35
N PRO A 1000 -40.79 23.13 35.15
CA PRO A 1000 -40.71 24.33 34.34
C PRO A 1000 -42.11 24.93 34.08
N PRO A 1001 -42.35 26.24 34.26
CA PRO A 1001 -43.63 26.88 33.97
C PRO A 1001 -44.09 26.63 32.53
N GLY A 1002 -43.16 26.66 31.57
CA GLY A 1002 -43.44 26.38 30.16
C GLY A 1002 -43.96 24.96 29.92
N HIS A 1003 -43.58 23.99 30.76
CA HIS A 1003 -44.10 22.62 30.67
C HIS A 1003 -45.58 22.60 31.04
N ALA A 1004 -45.96 23.24 32.15
CA ALA A 1004 -47.35 23.29 32.60
C ALA A 1004 -48.28 23.98 31.59
N VAL A 1005 -47.85 25.11 31.01
CA VAL A 1005 -48.58 25.82 29.95
C VAL A 1005 -48.72 24.94 28.71
N ARG A 1006 -47.62 24.32 28.26
CA ARG A 1006 -47.60 23.44 27.08
C ARG A 1006 -48.49 22.21 27.28
N ALA A 1007 -48.45 21.59 28.46
CA ALA A 1007 -49.29 20.45 28.80
C ALA A 1007 -50.77 20.83 28.86
N ALA A 1008 -51.12 21.99 29.41
CA ALA A 1008 -52.49 22.52 29.41
C ALA A 1008 -53.05 22.70 28.00
N ALA A 1009 -52.26 23.32 27.10
CA ALA A 1009 -52.64 23.51 25.71
C ALA A 1009 -52.80 22.19 24.95
N ARG A 1010 -51.89 21.22 25.13
CA ARG A 1010 -51.94 19.93 24.40
C ARG A 1010 -53.04 19.00 24.90
N LEU A 1011 -53.32 18.99 26.20
CA LEU A 1011 -54.35 18.13 26.79
C LEU A 1011 -55.76 18.78 26.75
N GLY A 1012 -55.87 20.05 26.33
CA GLY A 1012 -57.13 20.80 26.34
C GLY A 1012 -57.68 21.00 27.75
N LEU A 1013 -56.82 21.00 28.76
CA LEU A 1013 -57.19 21.11 30.17
C LEU A 1013 -56.91 22.53 30.70
N PRO A 1014 -57.71 23.05 31.64
CA PRO A 1014 -57.37 24.27 32.35
C PRO A 1014 -56.01 24.13 33.06
N LEU A 1015 -55.18 25.17 33.02
CA LEU A 1015 -53.83 25.16 33.63
C LEU A 1015 -53.87 24.74 35.12
N ALA A 1016 -54.87 25.18 35.88
CA ALA A 1016 -55.06 24.79 37.28
C ALA A 1016 -55.24 23.27 37.45
N ALA A 1017 -55.89 22.58 36.50
CA ALA A 1017 -56.06 21.13 36.53
C ALA A 1017 -54.76 20.39 36.23
N VAL A 1018 -53.94 20.92 35.31
CA VAL A 1018 -52.60 20.38 35.00
C VAL A 1018 -51.66 20.52 36.20
N LEU A 1019 -51.61 21.71 36.82
CA LEU A 1019 -50.80 21.95 38.02
C LEU A 1019 -51.22 21.03 39.18
N ALA A 1020 -52.53 20.86 39.42
CA ALA A 1020 -53.03 19.94 40.42
C ALA A 1020 -52.70 18.46 40.11
N ARG A 1021 -52.65 18.07 38.83
CA ARG A 1021 -52.27 16.71 38.41
C ARG A 1021 -50.77 16.46 38.59
N LEU A 1022 -49.91 17.44 38.26
CA LEU A 1022 -48.47 17.40 38.53
C LEU A 1022 -48.17 17.28 40.04
N THR A 1023 -48.84 18.08 40.88
CA THR A 1023 -48.70 18.00 42.34
C THR A 1023 -49.13 16.63 42.88
N ARG A 1024 -50.19 16.03 42.34
CA ARG A 1024 -50.65 14.67 42.74
C ARG A 1024 -49.66 13.58 42.35
N LEU A 1025 -48.99 13.74 41.20
CA LEU A 1025 -47.88 12.90 40.75
C LEU A 1025 -46.58 13.20 41.51
N GLY A 1026 -46.63 14.07 42.53
CA GLY A 1026 -45.52 14.35 43.42
C GLY A 1026 -44.46 15.29 42.86
N PHE A 1027 -44.79 16.11 41.85
CA PHE A 1027 -43.91 17.15 41.31
C PHE A 1027 -44.13 18.49 42.01
N THR A 1028 -43.04 19.25 42.20
CA THR A 1028 -43.08 20.60 42.76
C THR A 1028 -43.39 21.61 41.66
N VAL A 1029 -44.53 22.30 41.75
CA VAL A 1029 -44.92 23.34 40.78
C VAL A 1029 -44.41 24.73 41.18
N PRO A 1030 -44.12 25.64 40.24
CA PRO A 1030 -43.69 27.01 40.52
C PRO A 1030 -44.68 27.80 41.39
N ARG A 1031 -44.18 28.58 42.35
CA ARG A 1031 -45.01 29.40 43.25
C ARG A 1031 -45.57 30.67 42.59
N ALA A 1032 -44.85 31.24 41.64
CA ALA A 1032 -45.24 32.43 40.88
C ALA A 1032 -45.74 32.00 39.49
N PHE A 1033 -46.98 32.34 39.15
CA PHE A 1033 -47.57 32.05 37.85
C PHE A 1033 -48.53 33.19 37.47
N PRO A 1034 -48.35 33.85 36.31
CA PRO A 1034 -49.27 34.88 35.83
C PRO A 1034 -50.68 34.29 35.60
N ALA A 1035 -51.72 35.02 36.01
CA ALA A 1035 -53.11 34.57 35.84
C ALA A 1035 -53.55 34.54 34.37
N ASP A 1036 -52.87 35.29 33.51
CA ASP A 1036 -53.05 35.38 32.07
C ASP A 1036 -52.04 34.52 31.29
N ALA A 1037 -51.39 33.55 31.94
CA ALA A 1037 -50.42 32.68 31.27
C ALA A 1037 -51.09 31.81 30.19
N GLY A 1038 -50.57 31.90 28.97
CA GLY A 1038 -51.11 31.23 27.79
C GLY A 1038 -50.04 30.56 26.93
N PRO A 1039 -50.42 29.74 25.93
CA PRO A 1039 -49.48 29.03 25.05
C PRO A 1039 -48.48 29.95 24.32
N GLU A 1040 -48.79 31.23 24.15
CA GLU A 1040 -47.92 32.28 23.62
C GLU A 1040 -46.68 32.57 24.48
N ASP A 1041 -46.70 32.20 25.77
CA ASP A 1041 -45.55 32.35 26.67
C ASP A 1041 -44.57 31.17 26.57
N VAL A 1042 -44.90 30.08 25.87
CA VAL A 1042 -44.02 28.91 25.78
C VAL A 1042 -42.67 29.22 25.10
N PRO A 1043 -42.59 29.96 23.98
CA PRO A 1043 -41.31 30.35 23.38
C PRO A 1043 -40.44 31.19 24.32
N LEU A 1044 -41.06 32.07 25.12
CA LEU A 1044 -40.37 32.89 26.13
C LEU A 1044 -39.73 32.02 27.23
N LEU A 1045 -40.37 30.89 27.56
CA LEU A 1045 -40.00 29.98 28.64
C LEU A 1045 -39.14 28.80 28.14
N THR A 1046 -38.62 28.89 26.92
CA THR A 1046 -37.77 27.88 26.28
C THR A 1046 -36.39 28.48 26.02
N ASP A 1047 -35.35 27.74 26.37
CA ASP A 1047 -34.01 27.94 25.86
C ASP A 1047 -33.93 27.33 24.46
N GLU A 1048 -33.88 28.17 23.42
CA GLU A 1048 -33.85 27.73 22.03
C GLU A 1048 -32.51 27.06 21.63
N PHE A 1049 -31.44 27.29 22.40
CA PHE A 1049 -30.11 26.69 22.16
C PHE A 1049 -30.07 25.23 22.56
N GLU A 1050 -30.43 24.96 23.81
CA GLU A 1050 -30.49 23.61 24.37
C GLU A 1050 -31.83 22.91 24.06
N ARG A 1051 -32.82 23.67 23.56
CA ARG A 1051 -34.21 23.24 23.36
C ARG A 1051 -34.86 22.73 24.65
N GLU A 1052 -34.47 23.31 25.78
CA GLU A 1052 -34.92 22.98 27.12
C GLU A 1052 -35.88 24.04 27.67
N LEU A 1053 -36.69 23.69 28.67
CA LEU A 1053 -37.59 24.64 29.30
C LEU A 1053 -36.94 25.29 30.52
N LEU A 1054 -37.09 26.60 30.65
CA LEU A 1054 -36.50 27.38 31.74
C LEU A 1054 -37.14 27.04 33.09
N VAL A 1055 -36.29 26.93 34.12
CA VAL A 1055 -36.70 26.62 35.51
C VAL A 1055 -36.45 27.85 36.41
N PRO A 1056 -37.47 28.40 37.10
CA PRO A 1056 -37.32 29.63 37.89
C PRO A 1056 -36.33 29.56 39.07
N ALA A 1057 -35.97 28.36 39.52
CA ALA A 1057 -34.98 28.18 40.59
C ALA A 1057 -33.54 28.47 40.13
N GLU A 1058 -33.30 28.51 38.82
CA GLU A 1058 -31.99 28.77 38.21
C GLU A 1058 -32.09 30.05 37.37
N PRO A 1059 -31.19 31.03 37.55
CA PRO A 1059 -31.16 32.21 36.70
C PRO A 1059 -30.78 31.80 35.27
N PRO A 1060 -31.56 32.16 34.23
CA PRO A 1060 -31.24 31.82 32.86
C PRO A 1060 -29.92 32.48 32.42
N LEU A 1061 -29.25 31.96 31.41
CA LEU A 1061 -28.06 32.61 30.85
C LEU A 1061 -28.44 33.93 30.14
N TYR A 1062 -27.54 34.91 30.12
CA TYR A 1062 -27.78 36.15 29.39
C TYR A 1062 -28.06 35.89 27.90
N THR A 1063 -27.37 34.92 27.26
CA THR A 1063 -27.63 34.55 25.86
C THR A 1063 -29.10 34.21 25.63
N VAL A 1064 -29.69 33.40 26.51
CA VAL A 1064 -31.09 32.96 26.41
C VAL A 1064 -32.07 34.11 26.64
N VAL A 1065 -31.72 35.06 27.52
CA VAL A 1065 -32.53 36.25 27.76
C VAL A 1065 -32.49 37.20 26.56
N LEU A 1066 -31.30 37.40 25.95
CA LEU A 1066 -31.05 38.32 24.84
C LEU A 1066 -31.52 37.77 23.49
N ASP A 1067 -31.60 36.46 23.32
CA ASP A 1067 -32.00 35.80 22.09
C ASP A 1067 -33.52 35.88 21.83
N GLY A 1068 -33.93 36.06 20.57
CA GLY A 1068 -35.34 36.12 20.16
C GLY A 1068 -35.90 37.52 19.84
N PRO A 1069 -35.76 38.55 20.71
CA PRO A 1069 -36.23 39.91 20.43
C PRO A 1069 -35.56 40.56 19.22
N ASP A 1070 -36.36 41.17 18.34
CA ASP A 1070 -35.84 41.92 17.17
C ASP A 1070 -35.30 43.31 17.58
N ASP A 1071 -35.76 43.83 18.73
CA ASP A 1071 -35.34 45.11 19.26
C ASP A 1071 -35.30 45.18 20.81
N LEU A 1072 -34.67 46.24 21.33
CA LEU A 1072 -34.54 46.47 22.77
C LEU A 1072 -35.88 46.71 23.50
N PRO A 1073 -36.88 47.41 22.92
CA PRO A 1073 -38.23 47.44 23.48
C PRO A 1073 -38.87 46.06 23.69
N GLU A 1074 -38.72 45.14 22.74
CA GLU A 1074 -39.19 43.77 22.85
C GLU A 1074 -38.41 42.99 23.91
N LEU A 1075 -37.08 43.14 23.96
CA LEU A 1075 -36.26 42.57 25.03
C LEU A 1075 -36.71 43.04 26.41
N ARG A 1076 -37.09 44.32 26.55
CA ARG A 1076 -37.65 44.85 27.81
C ARG A 1076 -38.95 44.15 28.20
N ARG A 1077 -39.83 43.85 27.23
CA ARG A 1077 -41.07 43.09 27.48
C ARG A 1077 -40.76 41.65 27.89
N LYS A 1078 -39.82 41.00 27.19
CA LYS A 1078 -39.34 39.64 27.52
C LYS A 1078 -38.81 39.55 28.94
N VAL A 1079 -37.90 40.45 29.35
CA VAL A 1079 -37.37 40.50 30.73
C VAL A 1079 -38.48 40.71 31.77
N ALA A 1080 -39.41 41.64 31.53
CA ALA A 1080 -40.52 41.88 32.44
C ALA A 1080 -41.45 40.64 32.56
N ARG A 1081 -41.71 39.95 31.45
CA ARG A 1081 -42.54 38.74 31.43
C ARG A 1081 -41.83 37.57 32.12
N LEU A 1082 -40.53 37.35 31.90
CA LEU A 1082 -39.73 36.36 32.65
C LEU A 1082 -39.78 36.62 34.16
N ARG A 1083 -39.59 37.87 34.60
CA ARG A 1083 -39.71 38.23 36.03
C ARG A 1083 -41.10 37.89 36.62
N SER A 1084 -42.17 37.98 35.83
CA SER A 1084 -43.54 37.60 36.29
C SER A 1084 -43.73 36.10 36.54
N TYR A 1085 -42.90 35.25 35.93
CA TYR A 1085 -42.82 33.80 36.21
C TYR A 1085 -41.84 33.47 37.36
N GLY A 1086 -41.21 34.48 37.97
CA GLY A 1086 -40.30 34.32 39.10
C GLY A 1086 -38.82 34.12 38.74
N PHE A 1087 -38.42 34.38 37.50
CA PHE A 1087 -37.00 34.33 37.10
C PHE A 1087 -36.22 35.54 37.65
N ASP A 1088 -35.03 35.28 38.21
CA ASP A 1088 -34.10 36.31 38.68
C ASP A 1088 -33.18 36.77 37.55
N VAL A 1089 -33.54 37.88 36.90
CA VAL A 1089 -32.82 38.46 35.76
C VAL A 1089 -32.39 39.88 36.13
N ALA A 1090 -31.08 40.12 36.24
CA ALA A 1090 -30.52 41.42 36.63
C ALA A 1090 -30.53 42.47 35.51
N LEU A 1091 -30.65 42.04 34.25
CA LEU A 1091 -30.70 42.92 33.08
C LEU A 1091 -31.87 43.93 33.16
N ASP A 1092 -31.56 45.22 33.09
CA ASP A 1092 -32.52 46.31 32.95
C ASP A 1092 -32.28 47.04 31.61
N VAL A 1093 -33.20 46.87 30.66
CA VAL A 1093 -33.05 47.45 29.31
C VAL A 1093 -33.33 48.96 29.32
N PRO A 1094 -32.35 49.84 29.02
CA PRO A 1094 -32.50 51.29 29.12
C PRO A 1094 -33.66 51.83 28.30
N ALA A 1095 -34.44 52.78 28.83
CA ALA A 1095 -35.59 53.37 28.13
C ALA A 1095 -35.22 54.08 26.80
N ARG A 1096 -33.99 54.62 26.72
CA ARG A 1096 -33.41 55.25 25.54
C ARG A 1096 -32.01 54.65 25.29
N PRO A 1097 -31.91 53.57 24.50
CA PRO A 1097 -30.63 52.91 24.24
C PRO A 1097 -29.77 53.70 23.25
N THR A 1098 -28.47 53.75 23.52
CA THR A 1098 -27.40 54.28 22.66
C THR A 1098 -27.03 53.25 21.57
N ALA A 1099 -26.16 53.64 20.63
CA ALA A 1099 -25.63 52.68 19.64
C ALA A 1099 -24.81 51.56 20.32
N LEU A 1100 -24.01 51.91 21.34
CA LEU A 1100 -23.22 50.96 22.11
C LEU A 1100 -24.09 49.95 22.89
N ASP A 1101 -25.26 50.36 23.39
CA ASP A 1101 -26.21 49.42 24.02
C ASP A 1101 -26.69 48.33 23.07
N ARG A 1102 -26.91 48.68 21.80
CA ARG A 1102 -27.40 47.73 20.79
C ARG A 1102 -26.33 46.71 20.44
N GLU A 1103 -25.07 47.12 20.43
CA GLU A 1103 -23.94 46.21 20.19
C GLU A 1103 -23.67 45.31 21.41
N ILE A 1104 -23.66 45.87 22.63
CA ILE A 1104 -23.40 45.11 23.86
C ILE A 1104 -24.51 44.07 24.10
N LEU A 1105 -25.79 44.45 24.01
CA LEU A 1105 -26.92 43.56 24.30
C LEU A 1105 -27.32 42.67 23.11
N ARG A 1106 -26.45 42.52 22.11
CA ARG A 1106 -26.68 41.63 20.98
C ARG A 1106 -26.39 40.17 21.40
N PRO A 1107 -27.30 39.21 21.13
CA PRO A 1107 -27.13 37.82 21.59
C PRO A 1107 -25.88 37.13 21.05
N PHE A 1108 -25.51 37.41 19.79
CA PHE A 1108 -24.27 36.95 19.14
C PHE A 1108 -23.37 38.13 18.78
N GLY A 1109 -23.12 38.97 19.77
CA GLY A 1109 -22.34 40.19 19.64
C GLY A 1109 -20.88 40.04 20.06
N PRO A 1110 -20.21 41.15 20.42
CA PRO A 1110 -18.81 41.16 20.85
C PRO A 1110 -18.60 40.57 22.26
N PHE A 1111 -19.65 40.07 22.89
CA PHE A 1111 -19.65 39.47 24.23
C PHE A 1111 -20.01 37.99 24.14
N ASN A 1112 -19.27 37.17 24.89
CA ASN A 1112 -19.68 35.82 25.23
C ASN A 1112 -20.69 35.89 26.40
N TRP A 1113 -21.96 35.63 26.11
CA TRP A 1113 -23.09 35.77 27.05
C TRP A 1113 -23.47 34.47 27.80
N TRP A 1114 -22.60 33.46 27.81
CA TRP A 1114 -22.81 32.19 28.53
C TRP A 1114 -22.71 32.30 30.07
N THR A 1115 -22.87 33.51 30.61
CA THR A 1115 -22.90 33.79 32.06
C THR A 1115 -24.36 33.85 32.56
N SER A 1116 -24.61 33.39 33.79
CA SER A 1116 -25.93 33.50 34.42
C SER A 1116 -26.40 34.96 34.50
N SER A 1117 -27.69 35.19 34.25
CA SER A 1117 -28.30 36.53 34.13
C SER A 1117 -28.38 37.34 35.42
N ASN A 1118 -27.84 36.83 36.52
CA ASN A 1118 -27.67 37.53 37.79
C ASN A 1118 -26.22 37.49 38.31
N ALA A 1119 -25.31 36.80 37.60
CA ALA A 1119 -23.91 36.71 37.97
C ALA A 1119 -23.11 37.88 37.38
N PRO A 1120 -22.00 38.27 38.03
CA PRO A 1120 -21.09 39.24 37.45
C PRO A 1120 -20.43 38.71 36.17
N VAL A 1121 -20.34 39.54 35.13
CA VAL A 1121 -19.65 39.20 33.88
C VAL A 1121 -18.13 39.34 34.10
N PRO A 1122 -17.32 38.31 33.76
CA PRO A 1122 -15.87 38.39 33.84
C PRO A 1122 -15.30 39.57 33.05
N PHE A 1123 -14.33 40.28 33.62
CA PHE A 1123 -13.69 41.43 32.97
C PHE A 1123 -12.93 41.06 31.69
N THR A 1124 -12.56 39.79 31.50
CA THR A 1124 -11.99 39.27 30.26
C THR A 1124 -12.95 39.49 29.08
N HIS A 1125 -14.24 39.23 29.28
CA HIS A 1125 -15.26 39.45 28.24
C HIS A 1125 -15.39 40.94 27.91
N VAL A 1126 -15.20 41.81 28.91
CA VAL A 1126 -15.19 43.27 28.71
C VAL A 1126 -13.99 43.73 27.88
N VAL A 1127 -12.80 43.17 28.14
CA VAL A 1127 -11.57 43.47 27.37
C VAL A 1127 -11.66 42.94 25.94
N MET A 1128 -12.21 41.75 25.75
CA MET A 1128 -12.47 41.19 24.42
C MET A 1128 -13.46 42.04 23.62
N ALA A 1129 -14.59 42.40 24.24
CA ALA A 1129 -15.60 43.25 23.61
C ALA A 1129 -15.05 44.65 23.29
N ALA A 1130 -14.19 45.20 24.15
CA ALA A 1130 -13.49 46.47 23.91
C ALA A 1130 -12.58 46.40 22.67
N SER A 1131 -11.92 45.26 22.46
CA SER A 1131 -11.07 45.01 21.29
C SER A 1131 -11.89 44.97 20.01
N LEU A 1132 -12.96 44.18 20.00
CA LEU A 1132 -13.85 44.02 18.85
C LEU A 1132 -14.62 45.30 18.49
N LEU A 1133 -15.05 46.07 19.49
CA LEU A 1133 -15.79 47.32 19.29
C LEU A 1133 -14.90 48.56 19.15
N ALA A 1134 -13.57 48.39 19.17
CA ALA A 1134 -12.60 49.48 19.15
C ALA A 1134 -12.92 50.61 20.14
N THR A 1135 -13.21 50.25 21.39
CA THR A 1135 -13.65 51.17 22.46
C THR A 1135 -12.89 50.91 23.76
N SER A 1136 -12.98 51.81 24.75
CA SER A 1136 -12.32 51.58 26.04
C SER A 1136 -13.06 50.52 26.90
N PRO A 1137 -12.35 49.60 27.58
CA PRO A 1137 -12.97 48.65 28.52
C PRO A 1137 -13.82 49.34 29.60
N ARG A 1138 -13.38 50.52 30.05
CA ARG A 1138 -14.07 51.35 31.02
C ARG A 1138 -15.45 51.83 30.54
N ASP A 1139 -15.55 52.24 29.28
CA ASP A 1139 -16.82 52.69 28.70
C ASP A 1139 -17.82 51.53 28.59
N ILE A 1140 -17.34 50.33 28.24
CA ILE A 1140 -18.15 49.12 28.22
C ILE A 1140 -18.61 48.72 29.63
N ALA A 1141 -17.70 48.68 30.61
CA ALA A 1141 -18.04 48.36 32.01
C ALA A 1141 -19.09 49.33 32.58
N LYS A 1142 -18.93 50.64 32.31
CA LYS A 1142 -19.90 51.67 32.69
C LYS A 1142 -21.26 51.43 32.04
N ARG A 1143 -21.28 51.00 30.77
CA ARG A 1143 -22.52 50.73 30.04
C ARG A 1143 -23.22 49.47 30.52
N LEU A 1144 -22.49 48.40 30.83
CA LEU A 1144 -23.03 47.20 31.45
C LEU A 1144 -23.75 47.51 32.77
N ARG A 1145 -23.13 48.30 33.64
CA ARG A 1145 -23.76 48.75 34.90
C ARG A 1145 -25.03 49.57 34.66
N ALA A 1146 -25.05 50.40 33.63
CA ALA A 1146 -26.25 51.17 33.24
C ALA A 1146 -27.40 50.27 32.76
N CYS A 1147 -27.10 49.05 32.30
CA CYS A 1147 -28.06 48.00 31.94
C CYS A 1147 -28.35 47.03 33.11
N GLY A 1148 -27.93 47.33 34.34
CA GLY A 1148 -28.12 46.45 35.51
C GLY A 1148 -27.17 45.24 35.55
N ILE A 1149 -26.26 45.09 34.57
CA ILE A 1149 -25.27 44.00 34.52
C ILE A 1149 -24.01 44.43 35.29
N THR A 1150 -23.57 43.61 36.24
CA THR A 1150 -22.36 43.90 37.03
C THR A 1150 -21.13 43.27 36.37
N PRO A 1151 -20.13 44.02 35.89
CA PRO A 1151 -18.83 43.45 35.52
C PRO A 1151 -17.99 43.15 36.78
N SER A 1152 -17.05 42.20 36.69
CA SER A 1152 -16.18 41.85 37.83
C SER A 1152 -15.20 42.96 38.22
N HIS A 1153 -14.79 43.79 37.26
CA HIS A 1153 -13.96 44.98 37.47
C HIS A 1153 -14.47 46.15 36.60
N ASP A 1154 -14.06 47.38 36.94
CA ASP A 1154 -14.54 48.61 36.28
C ASP A 1154 -13.56 49.20 35.26
N ASP A 1155 -12.27 48.83 35.34
CA ASP A 1155 -11.20 49.34 34.47
C ASP A 1155 -10.01 48.36 34.49
N LEU A 1156 -9.05 48.57 33.57
CA LEU A 1156 -7.80 47.82 33.52
C LEU A 1156 -6.99 47.97 34.83
N PRO A 1157 -6.24 46.93 35.26
CA PRO A 1157 -5.32 47.03 36.38
C PRO A 1157 -4.36 48.24 36.26
N PRO A 1158 -3.99 48.92 37.35
CA PRO A 1158 -3.12 50.09 37.30
C PRO A 1158 -1.79 49.79 36.61
N GLY A 1159 -1.43 50.57 35.60
CA GLY A 1159 -0.17 50.43 34.86
C GLY A 1159 -0.18 49.44 33.70
N LEU A 1160 -1.32 48.81 33.39
CA LEU A 1160 -1.49 47.93 32.22
C LEU A 1160 -2.18 48.66 31.07
N SER A 1161 -1.54 48.73 29.89
CA SER A 1161 -2.17 49.27 28.69
C SER A 1161 -3.13 48.27 28.03
N PHE A 1162 -4.01 48.77 27.15
CA PHE A 1162 -4.99 47.92 26.46
C PHE A 1162 -4.32 46.84 25.59
N GLY A 1163 -3.31 47.20 24.80
CA GLY A 1163 -2.57 46.24 23.96
C GLY A 1163 -1.79 45.20 24.78
N GLU A 1164 -1.28 45.60 25.95
CA GLU A 1164 -0.64 44.67 26.88
C GLU A 1164 -1.64 43.69 27.51
N ALA A 1165 -2.87 44.13 27.80
CA ALA A 1165 -3.92 43.26 28.32
C ALA A 1165 -4.38 42.24 27.27
N THR A 1166 -4.49 42.64 25.99
CA THR A 1166 -4.83 41.72 24.90
C THR A 1166 -3.74 40.69 24.64
N GLU A 1167 -2.46 41.09 24.70
CA GLU A 1167 -1.32 40.15 24.58
C GLU A 1167 -1.26 39.17 25.75
N LEU A 1168 -1.49 39.66 26.98
CA LEU A 1168 -1.47 38.85 28.20
C LEU A 1168 -2.61 37.82 28.23
N LEU A 1169 -3.77 38.13 27.63
CA LEU A 1169 -4.91 37.22 27.49
C LEU A 1169 -4.83 36.34 26.23
N ARG A 1170 -3.78 36.48 25.42
CA ARG A 1170 -3.59 35.73 24.16
C ARG A 1170 -4.79 35.82 23.22
N LEU A 1171 -5.43 36.98 23.12
CA LEU A 1171 -6.67 37.11 22.35
C LEU A 1171 -6.50 36.79 20.85
N ASP A 1172 -5.30 36.96 20.30
CA ASP A 1172 -4.99 36.62 18.90
C ASP A 1172 -4.93 35.10 18.65
N ASP A 1173 -4.78 34.28 19.70
CA ASP A 1173 -4.70 32.82 19.60
C ASP A 1173 -6.08 32.14 19.74
N LEU A 1174 -7.13 32.88 20.14
CA LEU A 1174 -8.48 32.35 20.38
C LEU A 1174 -9.33 32.33 19.11
N GLN A 1175 -10.19 31.31 18.98
CA GLN A 1175 -11.21 31.30 17.92
C GLN A 1175 -12.39 32.23 18.26
N ASP A 1176 -13.19 32.60 17.26
CA ASP A 1176 -14.37 33.45 17.44
C ASP A 1176 -15.33 32.87 18.51
N GLY A 1177 -15.48 33.58 19.63
CA GLY A 1177 -16.37 33.21 20.73
C GLY A 1177 -15.71 32.42 21.88
N GLU A 1178 -14.46 31.98 21.72
CA GLU A 1178 -13.69 31.38 22.81
C GLU A 1178 -13.26 32.43 23.84
N VAL A 1179 -13.16 32.03 25.10
CA VAL A 1179 -12.74 32.90 26.21
C VAL A 1179 -11.54 32.28 26.89
N PRO A 1180 -10.56 33.08 27.37
CA PRO A 1180 -9.41 32.54 28.08
C PRO A 1180 -9.84 31.76 29.34
N GLU A 1181 -9.50 30.48 29.40
CA GLU A 1181 -9.71 29.62 30.55
C GLU A 1181 -8.44 29.48 31.39
N VAL A 1182 -8.58 29.04 32.65
CA VAL A 1182 -7.44 28.87 33.57
C VAL A 1182 -6.35 27.95 32.99
N GLN A 1183 -6.73 26.93 32.22
CA GLN A 1183 -5.81 25.98 31.59
C GLN A 1183 -4.94 26.60 30.48
N ASP A 1184 -5.32 27.75 29.93
CA ASP A 1184 -4.56 28.45 28.87
C ASP A 1184 -3.34 29.20 29.43
N PHE A 1185 -3.24 29.27 30.76
CA PHE A 1185 -2.20 29.98 31.49
C PHE A 1185 -1.29 29.01 32.28
N SER A 1186 -0.51 28.22 31.56
CA SER A 1186 0.47 27.32 32.18
C SER A 1186 1.52 28.07 33.01
N LEU A 1187 2.15 27.37 33.94
CA LEU A 1187 3.31 27.88 34.68
C LEU A 1187 4.42 28.32 33.73
N GLN A 1188 4.62 27.59 32.62
CA GLN A 1188 5.59 27.95 31.59
C GLN A 1188 5.28 29.32 30.98
N TYR A 1189 4.04 29.55 30.56
CA TYR A 1189 3.61 30.81 29.95
C TYR A 1189 3.77 31.96 30.93
N LEU A 1190 3.22 31.83 32.14
CA LEU A 1190 3.23 32.87 33.17
C LEU A 1190 4.65 33.24 33.60
N HIS A 1191 5.52 32.25 33.80
CA HIS A 1191 6.92 32.48 34.16
C HIS A 1191 7.72 33.13 33.03
N ARG A 1192 7.47 32.74 31.76
CA ARG A 1192 8.09 33.38 30.59
C ARG A 1192 7.64 34.84 30.44
N VAL A 1193 6.37 35.15 30.73
CA VAL A 1193 5.87 36.53 30.74
C VAL A 1193 6.53 37.35 31.85
N ALA A 1194 6.66 36.80 33.06
CA ALA A 1194 7.33 37.44 34.19
C ALA A 1194 8.79 37.79 33.86
N LEU A 1195 9.55 36.85 33.30
CA LEU A 1195 10.94 37.06 32.87
C LEU A 1195 11.06 38.12 31.75
N ARG A 1196 10.16 38.09 30.75
CA ARG A 1196 10.14 39.09 29.67
C ARG A 1196 9.85 40.50 30.19
N ARG A 1197 8.91 40.62 31.13
CA ARG A 1197 8.52 41.88 31.77
C ARG A 1197 9.48 42.34 32.87
N ARG A 1198 10.40 41.47 33.32
CA ARG A 1198 11.27 41.68 34.48
C ARG A 1198 10.48 41.98 35.75
N THR A 1199 9.39 41.25 35.95
CA THR A 1199 8.50 41.31 37.12
C THR A 1199 8.44 39.95 37.79
N SER A 1200 7.89 39.87 39.01
CA SER A 1200 7.68 38.59 39.70
C SER A 1200 6.51 37.80 39.08
N LEU A 1201 6.52 36.47 39.25
CA LEU A 1201 5.40 35.61 38.84
C LEU A 1201 4.09 36.00 39.55
N THR A 1202 4.18 36.40 40.82
CA THR A 1202 3.04 36.87 41.62
C THR A 1202 2.39 38.12 41.04
N GLU A 1203 3.18 39.07 40.53
CA GLU A 1203 2.66 40.27 39.86
C GLU A 1203 1.93 39.91 38.56
N VAL A 1204 2.48 39.00 37.75
CA VAL A 1204 1.82 38.57 36.50
C VAL A 1204 0.52 37.83 36.78
N VAL A 1205 0.50 36.89 37.74
CA VAL A 1205 -0.73 36.21 38.17
C VAL A 1205 -1.74 37.22 38.71
N GLY A 1206 -1.29 38.23 39.47
CA GLY A 1206 -2.13 39.33 39.95
C GLY A 1206 -2.76 40.14 38.82
N LEU A 1207 -2.00 40.44 37.75
CA LEU A 1207 -2.51 41.13 36.57
C LEU A 1207 -3.57 40.30 35.83
N VAL A 1208 -3.31 39.01 35.59
CA VAL A 1208 -4.27 38.11 34.93
C VAL A 1208 -5.55 37.94 35.77
N ARG A 1209 -5.44 37.81 37.09
CA ARG A 1209 -6.59 37.83 38.02
C ARG A 1209 -7.38 39.14 37.96
N GLY A 1210 -6.67 40.27 37.91
CA GLY A 1210 -7.27 41.59 37.73
C GLY A 1210 -7.97 41.77 36.39
N LEU A 1211 -7.62 40.97 35.38
CA LEU A 1211 -8.34 40.88 34.10
C LEU A 1211 -9.55 39.94 34.15
N GLY A 1212 -9.80 39.22 35.25
CA GLY A 1212 -10.99 38.41 35.44
C GLY A 1212 -10.81 36.90 35.26
N VAL A 1213 -9.57 36.40 35.08
CA VAL A 1213 -9.29 34.95 35.04
C VAL A 1213 -8.92 34.45 36.45
N PRO A 1214 -9.64 33.47 37.02
CA PRO A 1214 -9.44 33.04 38.41
C PRO A 1214 -8.24 32.07 38.57
N LEU A 1215 -7.02 32.53 38.32
CA LEU A 1215 -5.82 31.70 38.48
C LEU A 1215 -5.56 31.29 39.94
N PRO A 1216 -5.06 30.08 40.21
CA PRO A 1216 -4.62 29.64 41.55
C PRO A 1216 -3.36 30.38 42.03
N ASP A 1217 -3.02 30.25 43.32
CA ASP A 1217 -1.79 30.85 43.88
C ASP A 1217 -0.57 30.22 43.20
N PRO A 1218 0.40 31.01 42.70
CA PRO A 1218 1.59 30.46 42.03
C PRO A 1218 2.36 29.46 42.90
N ALA A 1219 2.41 29.64 44.23
CA ALA A 1219 3.07 28.69 45.12
C ALA A 1219 2.34 27.34 45.16
N ASP A 1220 1.01 27.34 45.15
CA ASP A 1220 0.21 26.11 45.11
C ASP A 1220 0.34 25.39 43.77
N THR A 1221 0.36 26.13 42.65
CA THR A 1221 0.63 25.60 41.31
C THR A 1221 1.99 24.92 41.26
N ILE A 1222 3.04 25.58 41.79
CA ILE A 1222 4.39 25.02 41.84
C ILE A 1222 4.43 23.76 42.72
N ARG A 1223 3.81 23.74 43.91
CA ARG A 1223 3.77 22.53 44.76
C ARG A 1223 3.04 21.37 44.08
N ALA A 1224 1.92 21.66 43.40
CA ALA A 1224 1.18 20.66 42.63
C ALA A 1224 2.00 20.10 41.46
N ALA A 1225 2.76 20.96 40.76
CA ALA A 1225 3.70 20.54 39.74
C ALA A 1225 4.86 19.71 40.32
N LEU A 1226 5.43 20.15 41.46
CA LEU A 1226 6.57 19.53 42.12
C LEU A 1226 6.27 18.10 42.59
N ALA A 1227 5.04 17.86 43.05
CA ALA A 1227 4.56 16.54 43.45
C ALA A 1227 4.57 15.52 42.30
N ARG A 1228 4.56 15.98 41.05
CA ARG A 1228 4.52 15.16 39.84
C ARG A 1228 5.84 15.15 39.05
N VAL A 1229 6.87 15.85 39.53
CA VAL A 1229 8.18 15.90 38.86
C VAL A 1229 8.79 14.48 38.78
N PRO A 1230 9.16 13.99 37.58
CA PRO A 1230 9.86 12.73 37.40
C PRO A 1230 11.13 12.62 38.24
N ARG A 1231 11.19 11.61 39.12
CA ARG A 1231 12.36 11.35 39.99
C ARG A 1231 13.22 10.23 39.42
N ALA A 1232 14.54 10.32 39.62
CA ALA A 1232 15.43 9.20 39.33
C ALA A 1232 15.22 8.14 40.42
N THR A 1233 14.43 7.11 40.15
CA THR A 1233 14.17 6.04 41.12
C THR A 1233 15.44 5.23 41.38
N GLY A 1234 16.01 5.43 42.57
CA GLY A 1234 16.87 4.50 43.30
C GLY A 1234 16.66 4.75 44.80
N MET A 1235 16.19 3.73 45.54
CA MET A 1235 15.65 3.77 46.92
C MET A 1235 14.21 4.29 47.05
N ARG A 1236 13.25 3.37 46.96
CA ARG A 1236 12.07 3.42 47.84
C ARG A 1236 12.59 3.37 49.29
N ARG A 1237 12.53 4.49 50.02
CA ARG A 1237 12.66 4.50 51.48
C ARG A 1237 11.30 4.12 52.08
N GLY A 1238 11.31 3.03 52.84
CA GLY A 1238 10.44 2.69 53.97
C GLY A 1238 8.95 2.98 53.85
N ASP A 1239 8.14 1.92 53.75
CA ASP A 1239 7.29 1.55 54.88
C ASP A 1239 7.07 0.02 54.91
N GLU A 1240 6.97 -0.46 56.15
CA GLU A 1240 7.18 -1.79 56.72
C GLU A 1240 6.46 -2.99 56.06
N PHE A 1241 7.19 -4.08 55.83
CA PHE A 1241 6.68 -5.46 55.98
C PHE A 1241 7.75 -6.35 56.65
N PRO A 1242 7.36 -7.28 57.54
CA PRO A 1242 8.28 -8.03 58.40
C PRO A 1242 9.04 -9.12 57.62
N PRO A 1243 10.20 -9.59 58.13
CA PRO A 1243 11.03 -10.54 57.40
C PRO A 1243 10.36 -11.91 57.32
N LEU A 1244 10.19 -12.44 56.11
CA LEU A 1244 9.89 -13.85 55.88
C LEU A 1244 11.16 -14.70 56.11
N PRO A 1245 11.06 -15.88 56.72
CA PRO A 1245 12.20 -16.69 57.14
C PRO A 1245 12.82 -17.46 55.98
N ALA A 1246 14.14 -17.69 56.08
CA ALA A 1246 14.96 -18.40 55.11
C ALA A 1246 14.65 -19.91 55.01
N GLY A 1247 14.77 -20.44 53.78
CA GLY A 1247 15.26 -21.79 53.51
C GLY A 1247 14.27 -22.77 52.89
N ARG A 1248 14.34 -22.99 51.57
CA ARG A 1248 15.03 -24.12 50.91
C ARG A 1248 14.88 -24.05 49.40
#